data_AF-A0AAE3U8B3-F1
#
_entry.id   AF-A0AAE3U8B3-F1
#
_cell.length_a   1.000
_cell.length_b   1.000
_cell.length_c   1.000
_cell.angle_alpha   90.00
_cell.angle_beta   90.00
_cell.angle_gamma   90.00
#
_symmetry.space_group_name_H-M   'P 1'
#
loop_
_entity.id
_entity.type
_entity.pdbx_description
1 polymer ?
#
loop_
_entity_poly.entity_id
_entity_poly.type
_entity_poly.pdbx_seq_one_letter_code
_entity_poly.pdbx_strand_id
1 'polypeptide(L)'
;MFIRRFSKHIGLTVVLLSGLTGIFYACKTKPVATSVNQSAPVTQTKKPRVLVFTKTKGWFHTSIPSGIAALQKMGKENGFEVDTTKNAAYFVEDSLKKYSAVVFLSTTMNVLDPDQQVAFERYIQAGGGFVGIHAAADTEYNWPWYNRLVGAYFASHPNNPNVRAATVDVVDTTHQAMKGLPARWERKDEWYNYKNISPEIKVLATLDETSYEGGTNGDYHPIAWYHDYDGGRSFYTGGGHTDESFSEPLFIKHLLGGITYAIGEDKGLNYSRSYAVKTPEENRFVKTVLTNDLNEPMELAVAPDGRVFFIERGGKFYVYEPATKKTKLLRDFPVAAVDKYLNGLLGMTIDPDFNQNHFLYFFYTTSDKGQLKQLISRFVVGEDGNLDLATEKVLIEVPIEAEVSAHTGGSLTWDKDKNLYISTGDNTVPFESNGFAPIDTRLGRLTFDAERSAGNPNDLRGKILRIHPNADGTYTIPQGNLFPTGTPGTRPEIYIMGCRNPYRISVDQATGILYWGEIGPDSGTDGVQGPRGYDEFNQARKAGNFGWPYFVGDNKPYHQYDFATKAVGDLFDPNAPVNNSPNNSGAKNLPPAQKAMIWYPYNKSDEFPELGVGGRCAIGGPVYHYNAQLASSTKIPGYYDKALFVLDWMRNWIFAVRLDENQNFKRMEPFMPTLGDFRRPVDMEIGPDGAFYILEYGSVYGIDNEDARLVKVEFNGGNRAPVARIMAKDTIGLAPLKVAFSGQRSSDPDEEDKLTYEWRFEGNQVASKEANPTYTFEKNGVYKAILKVTDPAGQSSLDTLEIKVGNTLPQVAINTTQNSSFFFAGATPLNYTVDIKDNEDKLIDNKKVQVKLNYIPKVLTNEPLIGHQQITNLNIGKTLMANSDCKACHQIDKKSVGPAFMEVSKKYVGDKTATARLANKVITGGGGVWGDHAMNAHPQLSREEATEIVKYVLSLSVKQPDKKLPAQGALSLKDHVGKEEQGRYILSASYTDKGGAITPLTNQDILVLRPNRVTAADADILFKMNRQGKRLGNIHNKSYFVLKNIDLKGINQLTYNYASKDQDATIEVHIDSPKGQVISTLNYVSTGAWGVLKEVSTPIQDPGGKHDLYFVFVKNTLPNQHLFSLEWIDFNSNIKQ
;
A
#
# COMPACT_ATOMS: atom_id res chain seq x y z
N MET A 1 21.39 -45.16 -16.64
CA MET A 1 21.77 -45.99 -17.82
C MET A 1 20.46 -46.31 -18.56
N PHE A 2 20.21 -45.98 -19.81
CA PHE A 2 21.08 -45.57 -20.91
C PHE A 2 20.39 -44.54 -21.83
N ILE A 3 21.19 -43.54 -22.19
CA ILE A 3 21.08 -42.63 -23.34
C ILE A 3 21.01 -43.41 -24.66
N ARG A 4 20.44 -42.80 -25.72
CA ARG A 4 21.01 -42.63 -27.11
C ARG A 4 19.89 -42.61 -28.16
N ARG A 5 19.95 -41.93 -29.31
CA ARG A 5 20.76 -40.85 -29.94
C ARG A 5 20.17 -40.65 -31.36
N PHE A 6 20.21 -39.41 -31.86
CA PHE A 6 20.56 -38.96 -33.23
C PHE A 6 19.65 -39.19 -34.47
N SER A 7 19.17 -38.06 -35.00
CA SER A 7 19.58 -37.37 -36.25
C SER A 7 19.36 -37.97 -37.66
N LYS A 8 18.55 -37.19 -38.40
CA LYS A 8 18.74 -36.55 -39.73
C LYS A 8 18.96 -37.40 -41.01
N HIS A 9 17.95 -37.24 -41.88
CA HIS A 9 17.93 -36.90 -43.32
C HIS A 9 18.71 -37.74 -44.35
N ILE A 10 17.99 -38.16 -45.40
CA ILE A 10 18.35 -38.07 -46.83
C ILE A 10 17.03 -38.05 -47.63
N GLY A 11 17.00 -37.28 -48.73
CA GLY A 11 15.82 -37.07 -49.57
C GLY A 11 15.84 -37.78 -50.94
N LEU A 12 14.75 -37.49 -51.68
CA LEU A 12 14.45 -37.68 -53.12
C LEU A 12 14.34 -39.10 -53.69
N THR A 13 13.22 -39.40 -54.36
CA THR A 13 13.10 -39.46 -55.85
C THR A 13 11.62 -39.63 -56.26
N VAL A 14 11.28 -39.06 -57.42
CA VAL A 14 9.97 -38.82 -58.07
C VAL A 14 9.49 -40.04 -58.90
N VAL A 15 8.18 -40.20 -59.14
CA VAL A 15 7.52 -40.32 -60.49
C VAL A 15 6.05 -40.81 -60.41
N LEU A 16 5.23 -40.11 -61.22
CA LEU A 16 3.84 -40.23 -61.67
C LEU A 16 3.21 -41.64 -61.80
N LEU A 17 1.87 -41.76 -61.59
CA LEU A 17 0.87 -41.81 -62.68
C LEU A 17 -0.59 -41.80 -62.16
N SER A 18 -1.45 -41.32 -63.05
CA SER A 18 -2.85 -40.91 -62.98
C SER A 18 -3.92 -42.01 -63.11
N GLY A 19 -5.11 -41.78 -62.53
CA GLY A 19 -6.34 -41.63 -63.34
C GLY A 19 -7.36 -42.78 -63.39
N LEU A 20 -8.56 -42.47 -62.87
CA LEU A 20 -9.89 -42.65 -63.47
C LEU A 20 -10.52 -44.05 -63.67
N THR A 21 -11.66 -44.26 -63.02
CA THR A 21 -12.95 -44.58 -63.69
C THR A 21 -14.10 -43.99 -62.88
N GLY A 22 -15.05 -43.35 -63.56
CA GLY A 22 -16.27 -42.80 -62.97
C GLY A 22 -17.54 -43.41 -63.55
N ILE A 23 -18.66 -43.02 -62.92
CA ILE A 23 -20.00 -42.77 -63.48
C ILE A 23 -20.76 -43.99 -64.05
N PHE A 24 -21.92 -44.33 -63.48
CA PHE A 24 -23.22 -44.04 -64.12
C PHE A 24 -24.43 -44.22 -63.18
N TYR A 25 -25.35 -43.28 -63.38
CA TYR A 25 -26.70 -43.07 -62.86
C TYR A 25 -27.64 -44.29 -62.92
N ALA A 26 -28.58 -44.37 -61.96
CA ALA A 26 -29.98 -44.66 -62.26
C ALA A 26 -30.89 -44.21 -61.10
N CYS A 27 -31.83 -43.31 -61.40
CA CYS A 27 -32.91 -42.92 -60.51
C CYS A 27 -34.14 -43.80 -60.82
N LYS A 28 -34.70 -44.49 -59.83
CA LYS A 28 -36.11 -44.90 -59.81
C LYS A 28 -36.59 -45.20 -58.38
N THR A 29 -37.82 -44.79 -58.12
CA THR A 29 -38.45 -44.56 -56.82
C THR A 29 -39.18 -45.78 -56.22
N LYS A 30 -38.95 -45.99 -54.91
CA LYS A 30 -39.74 -46.57 -53.79
C LYS A 30 -40.47 -47.93 -53.92
N PRO A 31 -40.40 -48.74 -52.84
CA PRO A 31 -41.55 -48.87 -51.93
C PRO A 31 -41.19 -48.72 -50.43
N VAL A 32 -42.21 -48.47 -49.60
CA VAL A 32 -42.15 -48.24 -48.14
C VAL A 32 -42.35 -49.56 -47.39
N ALA A 33 -41.54 -49.83 -46.36
CA ALA A 33 -41.82 -50.81 -45.32
C ALA A 33 -41.21 -50.36 -43.97
N THR A 34 -41.94 -50.66 -42.91
CA THR A 34 -41.89 -50.16 -41.53
C THR A 34 -40.80 -50.77 -40.63
N SER A 35 -40.50 -50.02 -39.56
CA SER A 35 -39.48 -50.12 -38.51
C SER A 35 -39.48 -51.37 -37.59
N VAL A 36 -38.29 -51.79 -37.11
CA VAL A 36 -38.01 -52.15 -35.70
C VAL A 36 -36.54 -51.77 -35.33
N ASN A 37 -36.40 -51.19 -34.13
CA ASN A 37 -35.23 -50.60 -33.46
C ASN A 37 -33.99 -51.50 -33.30
N GLN A 38 -32.80 -50.93 -33.57
CA GLN A 38 -31.58 -51.17 -32.77
C GLN A 38 -30.89 -49.83 -32.51
N SER A 39 -30.73 -49.50 -31.23
CA SER A 39 -30.19 -48.24 -30.71
C SER A 39 -28.67 -48.15 -30.88
N ALA A 40 -28.21 -47.01 -31.43
CA ALA A 40 -26.81 -46.57 -31.41
C ALA A 40 -26.36 -46.19 -29.97
N PRO A 41 -25.05 -46.20 -29.67
CA PRO A 41 -24.54 -45.80 -28.36
C PRO A 41 -24.78 -44.29 -28.16
N VAL A 42 -25.50 -43.94 -27.09
CA VAL A 42 -25.71 -42.56 -26.70
C VAL A 42 -24.41 -42.01 -26.12
N THR A 43 -23.80 -41.04 -26.81
CA THR A 43 -22.78 -40.16 -26.22
C THR A 43 -23.47 -39.37 -25.10
N GLN A 44 -23.21 -39.73 -23.84
CA GLN A 44 -23.66 -38.93 -22.70
C GLN A 44 -23.02 -37.54 -22.78
N THR A 45 -23.79 -36.54 -23.19
CA THR A 45 -23.43 -35.14 -23.00
C THR A 45 -23.31 -34.90 -21.50
N LYS A 46 -22.08 -34.71 -21.01
CA LYS A 46 -21.80 -34.37 -19.60
C LYS A 46 -22.60 -33.11 -19.25
N LYS A 47 -23.39 -33.17 -18.19
CA LYS A 47 -24.17 -32.01 -17.72
C LYS A 47 -23.23 -30.90 -17.25
N PRO A 48 -23.54 -29.61 -17.52
CA PRO A 48 -22.80 -28.49 -16.94
C PRO A 48 -22.79 -28.58 -15.41
N ARG A 49 -21.71 -28.14 -14.77
CA ARG A 49 -21.60 -28.10 -13.30
C ARG A 49 -21.36 -26.68 -12.82
N VAL A 50 -21.96 -26.33 -11.70
CA VAL A 50 -21.84 -25.01 -11.05
C VAL A 50 -21.29 -25.18 -9.64
N LEU A 51 -20.26 -24.41 -9.30
CA LEU A 51 -19.73 -24.36 -7.93
C LEU A 51 -20.31 -23.15 -7.20
N VAL A 52 -21.03 -23.37 -6.10
CA VAL A 52 -21.53 -22.30 -5.23
C VAL A 52 -20.57 -22.11 -4.06
N PHE A 53 -19.92 -20.96 -4.04
CA PHE A 53 -18.96 -20.55 -3.03
C PHE A 53 -19.58 -19.53 -2.07
N THR A 54 -19.45 -19.78 -0.76
CA THR A 54 -20.16 -19.01 0.28
C THR A 54 -19.25 -18.61 1.46
N LYS A 55 -17.94 -18.48 1.22
CA LYS A 55 -17.01 -18.08 2.28
C LYS A 55 -17.21 -16.59 2.61
N THR A 56 -17.25 -16.26 3.89
CA THR A 56 -17.38 -14.89 4.39
C THR A 56 -16.25 -14.64 5.40
N LYS A 57 -15.47 -13.56 5.22
CA LYS A 57 -14.57 -13.04 6.26
C LYS A 57 -15.12 -11.78 6.94
N GLY A 58 -16.22 -11.22 6.41
CA GLY A 58 -16.99 -10.14 7.01
C GLY A 58 -18.36 -10.62 7.49
N TRP A 59 -19.42 -9.91 7.10
CA TRP A 59 -20.79 -10.24 7.47
C TRP A 59 -21.25 -11.57 6.87
N PHE A 60 -21.94 -12.38 7.68
CA PHE A 60 -22.58 -13.62 7.23
C PHE A 60 -24.06 -13.35 6.98
N HIS A 61 -24.50 -13.55 5.73
CA HIS A 61 -25.89 -13.36 5.33
C HIS A 61 -26.73 -14.59 5.68
N THR A 62 -27.85 -14.40 6.40
CA THR A 62 -28.74 -15.51 6.78
C THR A 62 -29.39 -16.18 5.59
N SER A 63 -29.43 -15.50 4.43
CA SER A 63 -29.96 -16.02 3.16
C SER A 63 -29.08 -17.06 2.48
N ILE A 64 -27.82 -17.24 2.90
CA ILE A 64 -26.89 -18.19 2.27
C ILE A 64 -27.46 -19.63 2.22
N PRO A 65 -27.99 -20.22 3.31
CA PRO A 65 -28.61 -21.55 3.27
C PRO A 65 -29.82 -21.62 2.32
N SER A 66 -30.66 -20.58 2.31
CA SER A 66 -31.83 -20.47 1.43
C SER A 66 -31.41 -20.41 -0.04
N GLY A 67 -30.37 -19.63 -0.34
CA GLY A 67 -29.78 -19.53 -1.68
C GLY A 67 -29.13 -20.83 -2.14
N ILE A 68 -28.38 -21.53 -1.27
CA ILE A 68 -27.84 -22.86 -1.58
C ILE A 68 -28.98 -23.82 -1.97
N ALA A 69 -30.04 -23.89 -1.16
CA ALA A 69 -31.15 -24.80 -1.39
C ALA A 69 -31.89 -24.47 -2.71
N ALA A 70 -32.12 -23.19 -2.98
CA ALA A 70 -32.75 -22.74 -4.22
C ALA A 70 -31.89 -23.05 -5.46
N LEU A 71 -30.57 -22.83 -5.40
CA LEU A 71 -29.66 -23.13 -6.51
C LEU A 71 -29.56 -24.64 -6.77
N GLN A 72 -29.49 -25.46 -5.73
CA GLN A 72 -29.51 -26.92 -5.87
C GLN A 72 -30.81 -27.43 -6.48
N LYS A 73 -31.95 -26.87 -6.07
CA LYS A 73 -33.26 -27.19 -6.67
C LYS A 73 -33.29 -26.76 -8.14
N MET A 74 -32.83 -25.54 -8.44
CA MET A 74 -32.77 -24.98 -9.78
C MET A 74 -31.93 -25.85 -10.73
N GLY A 75 -30.75 -26.31 -10.28
CA GLY A 75 -29.91 -27.21 -11.09
C GLY A 75 -30.61 -28.54 -11.42
N LYS A 76 -31.27 -29.16 -10.43
CA LYS A 76 -32.06 -30.39 -10.64
C LYS A 76 -33.19 -30.20 -11.67
N GLU A 77 -33.84 -29.05 -11.66
CA GLU A 77 -34.97 -28.72 -12.56
C GLU A 77 -34.53 -28.29 -13.96
N ASN A 78 -33.30 -27.76 -14.12
CA ASN A 78 -32.86 -27.11 -15.36
C ASN A 78 -31.61 -27.76 -16.00
N GLY A 79 -31.21 -28.95 -15.56
CA GLY A 79 -30.25 -29.79 -16.28
C GLY A 79 -28.77 -29.51 -16.03
N PHE A 80 -28.40 -28.88 -14.91
CA PHE A 80 -27.01 -28.70 -14.47
C PHE A 80 -26.81 -29.18 -13.01
N GLU A 81 -25.59 -29.61 -12.67
CA GLU A 81 -25.26 -30.03 -11.30
C GLU A 81 -24.77 -28.86 -10.47
N VAL A 82 -24.99 -28.90 -9.15
CA VAL A 82 -24.60 -27.84 -8.22
C VAL A 82 -23.83 -28.44 -7.05
N ASP A 83 -22.56 -28.08 -6.94
CA ASP A 83 -21.72 -28.36 -5.79
C ASP A 83 -21.60 -27.10 -4.92
N THR A 84 -21.45 -27.26 -3.61
CA THR A 84 -21.30 -26.12 -2.69
C THR A 84 -20.06 -26.25 -1.83
N THR A 85 -19.41 -25.13 -1.53
CA THR A 85 -18.25 -25.10 -0.63
C THR A 85 -18.09 -23.75 0.06
N LYS A 86 -17.55 -23.79 1.28
CA LYS A 86 -16.98 -22.62 1.97
C LYS A 86 -15.45 -22.68 2.05
N ASN A 87 -14.85 -23.75 1.53
CA ASN A 87 -13.42 -23.99 1.60
C ASN A 87 -12.74 -23.38 0.36
N ALA A 88 -11.95 -22.33 0.57
CA ALA A 88 -11.23 -21.66 -0.51
C ALA A 88 -10.14 -22.54 -1.15
N ALA A 89 -9.72 -23.63 -0.52
CA ALA A 89 -8.80 -24.60 -1.13
C ALA A 89 -9.36 -25.29 -2.39
N TYR A 90 -10.65 -25.11 -2.71
CA TYR A 90 -11.24 -25.52 -3.98
C TYR A 90 -10.91 -24.59 -5.15
N PHE A 91 -10.33 -23.41 -4.88
CA PHE A 91 -9.86 -22.47 -5.91
C PHE A 91 -8.46 -22.86 -6.36
N VAL A 92 -8.40 -24.03 -7.00
CA VAL A 92 -7.22 -24.59 -7.67
C VAL A 92 -7.66 -25.14 -9.02
N GLU A 93 -6.77 -25.13 -10.01
CA GLU A 93 -7.09 -25.49 -11.40
C GLU A 93 -7.78 -26.86 -11.52
N ASP A 94 -7.29 -27.87 -10.79
CA ASP A 94 -7.85 -29.23 -10.81
C ASP A 94 -9.29 -29.34 -10.34
N SER A 95 -9.71 -28.42 -9.47
CA SER A 95 -11.08 -28.31 -9.00
C SER A 95 -11.89 -27.46 -9.98
N LEU A 96 -11.43 -26.24 -10.27
CA LEU A 96 -12.14 -25.25 -11.07
C LEU A 96 -12.43 -25.74 -12.50
N LYS A 97 -11.53 -26.55 -13.10
CA LYS A 97 -11.72 -27.09 -14.45
C LYS A 97 -12.96 -27.98 -14.63
N LYS A 98 -13.62 -28.37 -13.54
CA LYS A 98 -14.81 -29.21 -13.54
C LYS A 98 -16.11 -28.41 -13.72
N TYR A 99 -16.06 -27.09 -13.56
CA TYR A 99 -17.23 -26.24 -13.47
C TYR A 99 -17.35 -25.32 -14.69
N SER A 100 -18.56 -25.17 -15.19
CA SER A 100 -18.89 -24.24 -16.27
C SER A 100 -19.12 -22.82 -15.74
N ALA A 101 -19.59 -22.71 -14.48
CA ALA A 101 -19.73 -21.44 -13.77
C ALA A 101 -19.40 -21.57 -12.28
N VAL A 102 -18.90 -20.48 -11.68
CA VAL A 102 -18.70 -20.34 -10.23
C VAL A 102 -19.59 -19.21 -9.72
N VAL A 103 -20.41 -19.50 -8.71
CA VAL A 103 -21.31 -18.56 -8.05
C VAL A 103 -20.70 -18.09 -6.75
N PHE A 104 -20.51 -16.79 -6.57
CA PHE A 104 -20.23 -16.18 -5.28
C PHE A 104 -21.56 -15.76 -4.69
N LEU A 105 -22.06 -16.56 -3.74
CA LEU A 105 -23.33 -16.34 -3.07
C LEU A 105 -23.07 -15.62 -1.74
N SER A 106 -23.27 -14.31 -1.75
CA SER A 106 -23.15 -13.42 -0.60
C SER A 106 -21.83 -13.58 0.19
N THR A 107 -20.72 -13.74 -0.55
CA THR A 107 -19.36 -13.70 0.01
C THR A 107 -19.07 -12.30 0.58
N THR A 108 -18.16 -12.18 1.55
CA THR A 108 -17.78 -10.86 2.12
C THR A 108 -16.31 -10.80 2.49
N MET A 109 -15.70 -9.63 2.29
CA MET A 109 -14.27 -9.32 2.52
C MET A 109 -13.32 -10.15 1.62
N ASN A 110 -12.01 -10.20 1.95
CA ASN A 110 -10.99 -10.90 1.14
C ASN A 110 -10.97 -12.40 1.50
N VAL A 111 -11.52 -13.26 0.65
CA VAL A 111 -11.82 -14.67 0.91
C VAL A 111 -10.83 -15.64 0.27
N LEU A 112 -10.11 -15.22 -0.77
CA LEU A 112 -9.05 -15.95 -1.47
C LEU A 112 -7.66 -15.42 -1.08
N ASP A 113 -6.64 -16.30 -1.12
CA ASP A 113 -5.23 -15.93 -1.06
C ASP A 113 -4.64 -15.73 -2.48
N PRO A 114 -3.39 -15.24 -2.65
CA PRO A 114 -2.84 -14.94 -3.97
C PRO A 114 -2.81 -16.14 -4.95
N ASP A 115 -2.57 -17.36 -4.46
CA ASP A 115 -2.55 -18.56 -5.31
C ASP A 115 -3.95 -18.91 -5.81
N GLN A 116 -4.94 -18.80 -4.92
CA GLN A 116 -6.35 -19.01 -5.24
C GLN A 116 -6.89 -17.92 -6.17
N GLN A 117 -6.46 -16.67 -5.98
CA GLN A 117 -6.78 -15.56 -6.88
C GLN A 117 -6.28 -15.87 -8.29
N VAL A 118 -5.00 -16.25 -8.44
CA VAL A 118 -4.41 -16.63 -9.74
C VAL A 118 -5.14 -17.82 -10.36
N ALA A 119 -5.44 -18.87 -9.59
CA ALA A 119 -6.22 -20.00 -10.10
C ALA A 119 -7.60 -19.57 -10.63
N PHE A 120 -8.23 -18.59 -9.99
CA PHE A 120 -9.50 -18.04 -10.41
C PHE A 120 -9.39 -17.14 -11.65
N GLU A 121 -8.36 -16.28 -11.76
CA GLU A 121 -8.08 -15.53 -13.00
C GLU A 121 -7.91 -16.49 -14.17
N ARG A 122 -7.07 -17.53 -13.99
CA ARG A 122 -6.83 -18.54 -15.02
C ARG A 122 -8.11 -19.24 -15.44
N TYR A 123 -9.00 -19.56 -14.49
CA TYR A 123 -10.30 -20.16 -14.77
C TYR A 123 -11.20 -19.25 -15.64
N ILE A 124 -11.27 -17.95 -15.32
CA ILE A 124 -12.03 -16.99 -16.14
C ILE A 124 -11.39 -16.84 -17.53
N GLN A 125 -10.06 -16.71 -17.61
CA GLN A 125 -9.30 -16.65 -18.88
C GLN A 125 -9.46 -17.90 -19.76
N ALA A 126 -9.66 -19.07 -19.14
CA ALA A 126 -9.95 -20.31 -19.84
C ALA A 126 -11.37 -20.36 -20.43
N GLY A 127 -12.21 -19.36 -20.14
CA GLY A 127 -13.59 -19.27 -20.59
C GLY A 127 -14.64 -19.60 -19.53
N GLY A 128 -14.26 -19.64 -18.24
CA GLY A 128 -15.18 -19.92 -17.14
C GLY A 128 -16.22 -18.84 -16.91
N GLY A 129 -17.40 -19.24 -16.44
CA GLY A 129 -18.47 -18.33 -16.03
C GLY A 129 -18.34 -17.88 -14.57
N PHE A 130 -18.73 -16.64 -14.29
CA PHE A 130 -18.87 -16.07 -12.95
C PHE A 130 -20.28 -15.53 -12.71
N VAL A 131 -20.81 -15.77 -11.51
CA VAL A 131 -22.08 -15.24 -11.04
C VAL A 131 -21.87 -14.62 -9.66
N GLY A 132 -22.02 -13.31 -9.54
CA GLY A 132 -22.07 -12.63 -8.25
C GLY A 132 -23.51 -12.40 -7.78
N ILE A 133 -23.81 -12.79 -6.54
CA ILE A 133 -25.13 -12.56 -5.93
C ILE A 133 -24.95 -11.71 -4.68
N HIS A 134 -25.69 -10.61 -4.62
CA HIS A 134 -25.77 -9.67 -3.51
C HIS A 134 -24.38 -9.22 -2.99
N ALA A 135 -23.91 -9.78 -1.88
CA ALA A 135 -22.66 -9.36 -1.25
C ALA A 135 -21.39 -9.78 -2.00
N ALA A 136 -21.50 -10.46 -3.14
CA ALA A 136 -20.35 -10.65 -4.03
C ALA A 136 -19.65 -9.32 -4.42
N ALA A 137 -20.34 -8.18 -4.40
CA ALA A 137 -19.71 -6.85 -4.57
C ALA A 137 -18.98 -6.34 -3.31
N ASP A 138 -19.24 -6.91 -2.14
CA ASP A 138 -18.54 -6.66 -0.86
C ASP A 138 -17.36 -7.65 -0.66
N THR A 139 -16.67 -8.02 -1.74
CA THR A 139 -15.65 -9.09 -1.74
C THR A 139 -14.37 -8.64 -2.47
N GLU A 140 -13.19 -9.06 -1.97
CA GLU A 140 -11.87 -8.86 -2.61
C GLU A 140 -11.46 -7.40 -2.93
N TYR A 141 -11.73 -6.45 -2.03
CA TYR A 141 -11.45 -5.01 -2.25
C TYR A 141 -10.03 -4.65 -2.69
N ASN A 142 -9.04 -5.46 -2.31
CA ASN A 142 -7.62 -5.23 -2.61
C ASN A 142 -7.18 -5.86 -3.95
N TRP A 143 -8.12 -6.39 -4.74
CA TRP A 143 -7.83 -7.08 -6.00
C TRP A 143 -8.57 -6.37 -7.16
N PRO A 144 -7.98 -5.33 -7.77
CA PRO A 144 -8.64 -4.53 -8.81
C PRO A 144 -9.18 -5.35 -10.00
N TRP A 145 -8.53 -6.47 -10.32
CA TRP A 145 -9.02 -7.40 -11.35
C TRP A 145 -10.39 -7.97 -11.00
N TYR A 146 -10.65 -8.31 -9.72
CA TYR A 146 -11.95 -8.75 -9.27
C TYR A 146 -13.00 -7.64 -9.36
N ASN A 147 -12.67 -6.37 -9.07
CA ASN A 147 -13.60 -5.25 -9.30
C ASN A 147 -14.12 -5.24 -10.74
N ARG A 148 -13.22 -5.43 -11.71
CA ARG A 148 -13.60 -5.46 -13.12
C ARG A 148 -14.38 -6.73 -13.49
N LEU A 149 -14.10 -7.86 -12.84
CA LEU A 149 -14.90 -9.09 -13.00
C LEU A 149 -16.32 -8.90 -12.47
N VAL A 150 -16.49 -8.51 -11.20
CA VAL A 150 -17.81 -8.33 -10.57
C VAL A 150 -18.55 -7.12 -11.13
N GLY A 151 -17.83 -6.09 -11.56
CA GLY A 151 -18.32 -4.90 -12.26
C GLY A 151 -18.46 -3.66 -11.38
N ALA A 152 -18.61 -3.79 -10.06
CA ALA A 152 -18.58 -2.69 -9.11
C ALA A 152 -18.36 -3.19 -7.67
N TYR A 153 -17.84 -2.32 -6.80
CA TYR A 153 -17.71 -2.62 -5.37
C TYR A 153 -18.84 -2.06 -4.54
N PHE A 154 -19.16 -2.75 -3.46
CA PHE A 154 -20.02 -2.22 -2.40
C PHE A 154 -19.43 -0.92 -1.83
N ALA A 155 -20.29 0.09 -1.72
CA ALA A 155 -19.98 1.37 -1.08
C ALA A 155 -20.74 1.51 0.25
N SER A 156 -22.04 1.27 0.21
CA SER A 156 -22.96 1.38 1.35
C SER A 156 -24.29 0.69 1.02
N HIS A 157 -25.22 0.66 1.95
CA HIS A 157 -26.61 0.24 1.75
C HIS A 157 -27.52 1.19 2.55
N PRO A 158 -28.86 1.10 2.43
CA PRO A 158 -29.76 2.01 3.10
C PRO A 158 -29.63 1.89 4.62
N ASN A 159 -29.89 3.00 5.31
CA ASN A 159 -29.93 3.02 6.77
C ASN A 159 -31.08 2.15 7.31
N ASN A 160 -30.98 1.73 8.57
CA ASN A 160 -31.98 0.84 9.17
C ASN A 160 -33.42 1.39 9.14
N PRO A 161 -34.41 0.61 8.63
CA PRO A 161 -34.26 -0.72 8.05
C PRO A 161 -33.57 -0.68 6.67
N ASN A 162 -32.48 -1.43 6.56
CA ASN A 162 -31.67 -1.62 5.36
C ASN A 162 -32.44 -2.41 4.29
N VAL A 163 -33.25 -3.39 4.70
CA VAL A 163 -34.18 -4.12 3.82
C VAL A 163 -35.47 -3.32 3.61
N ARG A 164 -35.73 -2.90 2.38
CA ARG A 164 -36.87 -2.03 2.04
C ARG A 164 -37.41 -2.31 0.65
N ALA A 165 -38.68 -1.98 0.44
CA ALA A 165 -39.27 -2.04 -0.89
C ALA A 165 -38.65 -0.96 -1.78
N ALA A 166 -38.31 -1.32 -3.01
CA ALA A 166 -37.90 -0.38 -4.05
C ALA A 166 -38.40 -0.89 -5.40
N THR A 167 -38.45 0.02 -6.36
CA THR A 167 -38.74 -0.32 -7.76
C THR A 167 -37.46 -0.57 -8.52
N VAL A 168 -37.35 -1.75 -9.13
CA VAL A 168 -36.30 -2.09 -10.07
C VAL A 168 -36.81 -1.82 -11.49
N ASP A 169 -36.15 -0.93 -12.21
CA ASP A 169 -36.44 -0.62 -13.61
C ASP A 169 -35.64 -1.57 -14.52
N VAL A 170 -36.34 -2.43 -15.27
CA VAL A 170 -35.71 -3.37 -16.21
C VAL A 170 -35.43 -2.64 -17.52
N VAL A 171 -34.15 -2.35 -17.78
CA VAL A 171 -33.71 -1.57 -18.94
C VAL A 171 -33.48 -2.41 -20.19
N ASP A 172 -33.16 -3.70 -20.04
CA ASP A 172 -33.02 -4.66 -21.14
C ASP A 172 -33.86 -5.91 -20.89
N THR A 173 -35.01 -5.99 -21.56
CA THR A 173 -35.94 -7.13 -21.47
C THR A 173 -35.58 -8.29 -22.39
N THR A 174 -34.59 -8.11 -23.29
CA THR A 174 -34.20 -9.12 -24.27
C THR A 174 -33.22 -10.14 -23.69
N HIS A 175 -32.43 -9.73 -22.71
CA HIS A 175 -31.49 -10.61 -22.04
C HIS A 175 -32.21 -11.72 -21.26
N GLN A 176 -31.65 -12.94 -21.30
CA GLN A 176 -32.27 -14.12 -20.69
C GLN A 176 -32.47 -14.03 -19.17
N ALA A 177 -31.64 -13.25 -18.46
CA ALA A 177 -31.82 -12.95 -17.03
C ALA A 177 -33.01 -12.03 -16.72
N MET A 178 -33.57 -11.35 -17.72
CA MET A 178 -34.69 -10.42 -17.54
C MET A 178 -35.97 -10.90 -18.23
N LYS A 179 -35.91 -12.02 -18.96
CA LYS A 179 -37.01 -12.52 -19.77
C LYS A 179 -38.27 -12.81 -18.93
N GLY A 180 -39.31 -12.02 -19.16
CA GLY A 180 -40.61 -12.15 -18.50
C GLY A 180 -40.67 -11.59 -17.07
N LEU A 181 -39.72 -10.74 -16.68
CA LEU A 181 -39.90 -9.80 -15.59
C LEU A 181 -40.72 -8.58 -16.08
N PRO A 182 -41.48 -7.91 -15.20
CA PRO A 182 -42.15 -6.66 -15.56
C PRO A 182 -41.14 -5.53 -15.78
N ALA A 183 -41.50 -4.53 -16.59
CA ALA A 183 -40.64 -3.37 -16.85
C ALA A 183 -40.30 -2.58 -15.58
N ARG A 184 -41.27 -2.49 -14.65
CA ARG A 184 -41.07 -1.99 -13.29
C ARG A 184 -41.36 -3.12 -12.31
N TRP A 185 -40.35 -3.56 -11.60
CA TRP A 185 -40.42 -4.69 -10.68
C TRP A 185 -40.29 -4.21 -9.25
N GLU A 186 -41.42 -4.09 -8.57
CA GLU A 186 -41.45 -3.81 -7.14
C GLU A 186 -41.05 -5.05 -6.36
N ARG A 187 -40.02 -4.90 -5.52
CA ARG A 187 -39.58 -5.98 -4.64
C ARG A 187 -38.89 -5.42 -3.40
N LYS A 188 -38.67 -6.29 -2.42
CA LYS A 188 -38.08 -5.94 -1.13
C LYS A 188 -36.76 -6.67 -0.94
N ASP A 189 -35.68 -5.92 -0.76
CA ASP A 189 -34.32 -6.46 -0.57
C ASP A 189 -33.45 -5.43 0.18
N GLU A 190 -32.18 -5.76 0.44
CA GLU A 190 -31.16 -4.78 0.84
C GLU A 190 -30.45 -4.22 -0.40
N TRP A 191 -30.59 -2.92 -0.63
CA TRP A 191 -30.17 -2.28 -1.88
C TRP A 191 -28.78 -1.64 -1.80
N TYR A 192 -27.76 -2.33 -2.30
CA TYR A 192 -26.40 -1.79 -2.25
C TYR A 192 -26.23 -0.57 -3.15
N ASN A 193 -25.58 0.45 -2.60
CA ASN A 193 -24.91 1.49 -3.35
C ASN A 193 -23.51 1.01 -3.75
N TYR A 194 -23.08 1.41 -4.94
CA TYR A 194 -21.84 0.95 -5.54
C TYR A 194 -20.82 2.07 -5.71
N LYS A 195 -19.53 1.72 -5.64
CA LYS A 195 -18.38 2.55 -6.00
C LYS A 195 -17.54 1.84 -7.05
N ASN A 196 -16.71 2.59 -7.76
CA ASN A 196 -15.81 2.07 -8.79
C ASN A 196 -16.54 1.23 -9.85
N ILE A 197 -17.73 1.68 -10.26
CA ILE A 197 -18.57 1.03 -11.26
C ILE A 197 -17.81 1.01 -12.59
N SER A 198 -17.59 -0.18 -13.14
CA SER A 198 -16.88 -0.36 -14.41
C SER A 198 -17.71 0.16 -15.57
N PRO A 199 -17.13 0.94 -16.51
CA PRO A 199 -17.83 1.40 -17.70
C PRO A 199 -18.11 0.26 -18.71
N GLU A 200 -17.50 -0.92 -18.51
CA GLU A 200 -17.66 -2.08 -19.40
C GLU A 200 -18.93 -2.90 -19.11
N ILE A 201 -19.62 -2.65 -17.99
CA ILE A 201 -20.83 -3.40 -17.62
C ILE A 201 -21.99 -3.05 -18.57
N LYS A 202 -22.76 -4.06 -18.94
CA LYS A 202 -24.03 -3.88 -19.64
C LYS A 202 -25.16 -3.99 -18.63
N VAL A 203 -25.75 -2.86 -18.30
CA VAL A 203 -26.81 -2.77 -17.29
C VAL A 203 -28.08 -3.44 -17.82
N LEU A 204 -28.64 -4.33 -17.02
CA LEU A 204 -29.90 -5.04 -17.30
C LEU A 204 -31.07 -4.47 -16.51
N ALA A 205 -30.78 -3.96 -15.30
CA ALA A 205 -31.74 -3.25 -14.48
C ALA A 205 -31.07 -2.18 -13.63
N THR A 206 -31.81 -1.10 -13.37
CA THR A 206 -31.45 -0.03 -12.45
C THR A 206 -32.42 0.03 -11.27
N LEU A 207 -31.99 0.67 -10.19
CA LEU A 207 -32.83 0.89 -9.02
C LEU A 207 -33.35 2.33 -9.02
N ASP A 208 -34.66 2.51 -8.84
CA ASP A 208 -35.29 3.82 -8.75
C ASP A 208 -35.09 4.40 -7.35
N GLU A 209 -34.10 5.27 -7.17
CA GLU A 209 -33.80 5.93 -5.89
C GLU A 209 -34.93 6.86 -5.41
N THR A 210 -35.93 7.20 -6.24
CA THR A 210 -37.12 7.95 -5.77
C THR A 210 -38.12 7.05 -5.03
N SER A 211 -38.02 5.73 -5.23
CA SER A 211 -38.92 4.75 -4.63
C SER A 211 -38.50 4.32 -3.21
N TYR A 212 -37.30 4.68 -2.76
CA TYR A 212 -36.76 4.30 -1.45
C TYR A 212 -35.68 5.27 -0.95
N GLU A 213 -35.51 5.45 0.37
CA GLU A 213 -34.45 6.35 0.89
C GLU A 213 -33.10 5.63 1.01
N GLY A 214 -31.99 6.36 0.87
CA GLY A 214 -30.63 5.84 1.13
C GLY A 214 -29.85 5.38 -0.10
N GLY A 215 -30.39 5.58 -1.30
CA GLY A 215 -29.63 5.57 -2.55
C GLY A 215 -28.59 6.69 -2.58
N THR A 216 -27.42 6.43 -3.16
CA THR A 216 -26.34 7.41 -3.33
C THR A 216 -25.67 7.36 -4.70
N ASN A 217 -26.18 6.54 -5.62
CA ASN A 217 -25.70 6.43 -6.99
C ASN A 217 -26.42 7.39 -7.94
N GLY A 218 -27.55 7.98 -7.51
CA GLY A 218 -28.31 8.98 -8.26
C GLY A 218 -29.09 8.34 -9.43
N ASP A 219 -29.25 9.10 -10.52
CA ASP A 219 -30.02 8.67 -11.70
C ASP A 219 -29.45 7.41 -12.39
N TYR A 220 -28.20 7.05 -12.09
CA TYR A 220 -27.53 5.88 -12.62
C TYR A 220 -27.16 4.89 -11.50
N HIS A 221 -28.16 4.15 -11.03
CA HIS A 221 -27.99 3.09 -10.02
C HIS A 221 -28.16 1.69 -10.64
N PRO A 222 -27.13 1.09 -11.26
CA PRO A 222 -27.22 -0.27 -11.78
C PRO A 222 -27.40 -1.27 -10.63
N ILE A 223 -28.32 -2.23 -10.78
CA ILE A 223 -28.59 -3.26 -9.75
C ILE A 223 -28.49 -4.69 -10.29
N ALA A 224 -28.51 -4.86 -11.61
CA ALA A 224 -28.14 -6.11 -12.26
C ALA A 224 -27.47 -5.81 -13.61
N TRP A 225 -26.40 -6.55 -13.91
CA TRP A 225 -25.61 -6.33 -15.14
C TRP A 225 -24.88 -7.59 -15.55
N TYR A 226 -24.32 -7.53 -16.77
CA TYR A 226 -23.47 -8.57 -17.32
C TYR A 226 -22.39 -7.97 -18.20
N HIS A 227 -21.32 -8.73 -18.44
CA HIS A 227 -20.31 -8.44 -19.45
C HIS A 227 -19.45 -9.67 -19.70
N ASP A 228 -18.71 -9.65 -20.82
CA ASP A 228 -17.59 -10.56 -21.01
C ASP A 228 -16.35 -9.92 -20.41
N TYR A 229 -15.58 -10.68 -19.65
CA TYR A 229 -14.42 -10.17 -18.94
C TYR A 229 -13.28 -11.17 -18.95
N ASP A 230 -12.13 -10.71 -19.43
CA ASP A 230 -10.85 -11.44 -19.43
C ASP A 230 -10.97 -12.88 -19.92
N GLY A 231 -11.75 -13.11 -20.98
CA GLY A 231 -11.99 -14.42 -21.60
C GLY A 231 -13.23 -15.18 -21.12
N GLY A 232 -13.80 -14.81 -19.98
CA GLY A 232 -14.98 -15.44 -19.37
C GLY A 232 -16.24 -14.59 -19.44
N ARG A 233 -17.34 -15.11 -18.88
CA ARG A 233 -18.66 -14.45 -18.81
C ARG A 233 -18.97 -14.08 -17.37
N SER A 234 -19.33 -12.83 -17.13
CA SER A 234 -19.70 -12.32 -15.81
C SER A 234 -21.15 -11.88 -15.77
N PHE A 235 -21.88 -12.33 -14.76
CA PHE A 235 -23.22 -11.84 -14.43
C PHE A 235 -23.25 -11.46 -12.95
N TYR A 236 -23.91 -10.35 -12.64
CA TYR A 236 -24.09 -9.90 -11.27
C TYR A 236 -25.53 -9.44 -11.03
N THR A 237 -26.04 -9.72 -9.83
CA THR A 237 -27.28 -9.14 -9.31
C THR A 237 -27.08 -8.67 -7.87
N GLY A 238 -27.54 -7.46 -7.57
CA GLY A 238 -27.51 -6.88 -6.23
C GLY A 238 -28.58 -7.44 -5.29
N GLY A 239 -29.55 -8.18 -5.81
CA GLY A 239 -30.57 -8.86 -5.00
C GLY A 239 -30.09 -10.17 -4.40
N GLY A 240 -30.82 -10.68 -3.40
CA GLY A 240 -30.52 -11.95 -2.71
C GLY A 240 -30.07 -11.79 -1.26
N HIS A 241 -30.26 -10.63 -0.64
CA HIS A 241 -30.00 -10.45 0.80
C HIS A 241 -30.94 -11.27 1.66
N THR A 242 -32.21 -11.33 1.24
CA THR A 242 -33.30 -11.89 2.04
C THR A 242 -33.51 -13.38 1.77
N ASP A 243 -33.99 -14.11 2.77
CA ASP A 243 -34.40 -15.51 2.61
C ASP A 243 -35.53 -15.64 1.58
N GLU A 244 -36.47 -14.68 1.61
CA GLU A 244 -37.65 -14.63 0.75
C GLU A 244 -37.29 -14.53 -0.74
N SER A 245 -36.19 -13.83 -1.08
CA SER A 245 -35.71 -13.73 -2.47
C SER A 245 -35.53 -15.10 -3.10
N PHE A 246 -35.04 -16.09 -2.35
CA PHE A 246 -34.80 -17.45 -2.83
C PHE A 246 -36.07 -18.33 -2.89
N SER A 247 -37.23 -17.74 -2.63
CA SER A 247 -38.55 -18.33 -2.88
C SER A 247 -39.41 -17.50 -3.85
N GLU A 248 -38.97 -16.28 -4.19
CA GLU A 248 -39.68 -15.35 -5.06
C GLU A 248 -39.60 -15.83 -6.54
N PRO A 249 -40.74 -16.15 -7.20
CA PRO A 249 -40.71 -16.74 -8.55
C PRO A 249 -39.98 -15.90 -9.60
N LEU A 250 -40.13 -14.58 -9.58
CA LEU A 250 -39.48 -13.68 -10.54
C LEU A 250 -37.97 -13.61 -10.31
N PHE A 251 -37.52 -13.54 -9.05
CA PHE A 251 -36.09 -13.54 -8.72
C PHE A 251 -35.42 -14.88 -9.04
N ILE A 252 -36.10 -16.01 -8.80
CA ILE A 252 -35.61 -17.34 -9.22
C ILE A 252 -35.43 -17.43 -10.73
N LYS A 253 -36.36 -16.87 -11.51
CA LYS A 253 -36.23 -16.80 -12.98
C LYS A 253 -35.06 -15.92 -13.41
N HIS A 254 -34.87 -14.79 -12.72
CA HIS A 254 -33.75 -13.88 -12.95
C HIS A 254 -32.39 -14.56 -12.71
N LEU A 255 -32.25 -15.24 -11.57
CA LEU A 255 -31.05 -16.02 -11.24
C LEU A 255 -30.79 -17.14 -12.24
N LEU A 256 -31.82 -17.87 -12.66
CA LEU A 256 -31.68 -18.92 -13.66
C LEU A 256 -31.13 -18.38 -14.99
N GLY A 257 -31.65 -17.26 -15.48
CA GLY A 257 -31.16 -16.65 -16.72
C GLY A 257 -29.73 -16.13 -16.59
N GLY A 258 -29.36 -15.55 -15.45
CA GLY A 258 -27.98 -15.13 -15.15
C GLY A 258 -26.99 -16.29 -15.09
N ILE A 259 -27.35 -17.38 -14.42
CA ILE A 259 -26.53 -18.60 -14.34
C ILE A 259 -26.41 -19.27 -15.70
N THR A 260 -27.50 -19.34 -16.47
CA THR A 260 -27.47 -19.85 -17.85
C THR A 260 -26.54 -19.00 -18.72
N TYR A 261 -26.43 -17.70 -18.45
CA TYR A 261 -25.55 -16.80 -19.22
C TYR A 261 -24.09 -17.12 -18.89
N ALA A 262 -23.77 -17.23 -17.60
CA ALA A 262 -22.44 -17.57 -17.16
C ALA A 262 -21.98 -18.95 -17.69
N ILE A 263 -22.85 -19.97 -17.64
CA ILE A 263 -22.58 -21.29 -18.23
C ILE A 263 -22.31 -21.17 -19.74
N GLY A 264 -23.12 -20.39 -20.46
CA GLY A 264 -22.99 -20.20 -21.90
C GLY A 264 -23.22 -21.50 -22.69
N GLU A 265 -22.51 -21.65 -23.81
CA GLU A 265 -22.59 -22.86 -24.66
C GLU A 265 -21.84 -24.08 -24.09
N ASP A 266 -21.21 -23.95 -22.91
CA ASP A 266 -20.42 -25.01 -22.24
C ASP A 266 -19.41 -25.73 -23.16
N LYS A 267 -18.69 -24.97 -23.98
CA LYS A 267 -17.68 -25.47 -24.95
C LYS A 267 -16.44 -26.12 -24.32
N GLY A 268 -16.40 -26.24 -22.99
CA GLY A 268 -15.23 -26.65 -22.20
C GLY A 268 -14.23 -25.51 -21.97
N LEU A 269 -13.46 -25.62 -20.89
CA LEU A 269 -12.44 -24.64 -20.50
C LEU A 269 -11.14 -24.89 -21.25
N ASN A 270 -10.56 -23.83 -21.82
CA ASN A 270 -9.28 -23.88 -22.51
C ASN A 270 -8.20 -23.10 -21.75
N TYR A 271 -7.56 -23.77 -20.79
CA TYR A 271 -6.49 -23.20 -19.96
C TYR A 271 -5.22 -22.80 -20.72
N SER A 272 -5.08 -23.18 -22.01
CA SER A 272 -3.98 -22.65 -22.84
C SER A 272 -4.11 -21.15 -23.16
N ARG A 273 -5.29 -20.55 -22.92
CA ARG A 273 -5.54 -19.11 -23.05
C ARG A 273 -5.17 -18.32 -21.78
N SER A 274 -4.96 -19.00 -20.66
CA SER A 274 -4.74 -18.38 -19.36
C SER A 274 -3.30 -17.90 -19.23
N TYR A 275 -3.14 -16.62 -18.85
CA TYR A 275 -1.85 -15.96 -18.71
C TYR A 275 -1.54 -15.53 -17.27
N ALA A 276 -2.51 -15.59 -16.36
CA ALA A 276 -2.26 -15.35 -14.95
C ALA A 276 -1.27 -16.38 -14.38
N VAL A 277 -0.31 -15.89 -13.61
CA VAL A 277 0.83 -16.61 -13.04
C VAL A 277 0.98 -16.25 -11.57
N LYS A 278 1.44 -17.21 -10.75
CA LYS A 278 1.65 -17.01 -9.31
C LYS A 278 2.68 -15.90 -9.09
N THR A 279 2.29 -14.83 -8.39
CA THR A 279 3.23 -13.82 -7.93
C THR A 279 4.26 -14.48 -7.00
N PRO A 280 5.56 -14.27 -7.22
CA PRO A 280 6.59 -14.83 -6.36
C PRO A 280 6.40 -14.31 -4.92
N GLU A 281 6.53 -15.22 -3.96
CA GLU A 281 6.43 -14.87 -2.54
C GLU A 281 7.53 -13.87 -2.18
N GLU A 282 7.15 -12.79 -1.51
CA GLU A 282 8.08 -11.69 -1.20
C GLU A 282 9.29 -12.16 -0.37
N ASN A 283 9.07 -13.13 0.53
CA ASN A 283 10.13 -13.70 1.36
C ASN A 283 11.15 -14.57 0.60
N ARG A 284 10.98 -14.75 -0.72
CA ARG A 284 11.99 -15.36 -1.60
C ARG A 284 12.97 -14.35 -2.14
N PHE A 285 12.70 -13.05 -2.03
CA PHE A 285 13.67 -12.02 -2.39
C PHE A 285 14.58 -11.72 -1.20
N VAL A 286 15.88 -11.70 -1.46
CA VAL A 286 16.91 -11.35 -0.48
C VAL A 286 17.54 -10.05 -0.91
N LYS A 287 17.43 -9.03 -0.06
CA LYS A 287 18.13 -7.76 -0.22
C LYS A 287 19.40 -7.76 0.61
N THR A 288 20.55 -7.67 -0.07
CA THR A 288 21.88 -7.59 0.55
C THR A 288 22.43 -6.19 0.41
N VAL A 289 22.84 -5.56 1.51
CA VAL A 289 23.58 -4.30 1.48
C VAL A 289 25.02 -4.59 1.07
N LEU A 290 25.46 -4.04 -0.07
CA LEU A 290 26.82 -4.19 -0.59
C LEU A 290 27.74 -3.08 -0.06
N THR A 291 27.22 -1.85 0.00
CA THR A 291 27.89 -0.66 0.54
C THR A 291 26.86 0.16 1.32
N ASN A 292 27.27 0.80 2.41
CA ASN A 292 26.48 1.73 3.21
C ASN A 292 27.24 3.06 3.39
N ASP A 293 26.68 3.99 4.17
CA ASP A 293 27.28 5.29 4.50
C ASP A 293 27.65 6.13 3.26
N LEU A 294 26.84 6.01 2.20
CA LEU A 294 27.01 6.80 0.98
C LEU A 294 26.54 8.25 1.20
N ASN A 295 27.07 9.17 0.41
CA ASN A 295 26.69 10.58 0.43
C ASN A 295 26.08 11.00 -0.90
N GLU A 296 24.74 11.14 -0.94
CA GLU A 296 23.99 11.50 -2.14
C GLU A 296 24.38 10.66 -3.37
N PRO A 297 24.19 9.33 -3.31
CA PRO A 297 24.44 8.47 -4.47
C PRO A 297 23.53 8.88 -5.62
N MET A 298 24.08 8.88 -6.84
CA MET A 298 23.39 9.40 -8.03
C MET A 298 23.04 8.28 -9.01
N GLU A 299 24.01 7.71 -9.72
CA GLU A 299 23.79 6.74 -10.80
C GLU A 299 24.82 5.60 -10.70
N LEU A 300 24.45 4.41 -11.16
CA LEU A 300 25.27 3.21 -11.14
C LEU A 300 25.32 2.53 -12.51
N ALA A 301 26.36 1.75 -12.76
CA ALA A 301 26.47 0.88 -13.92
C ALA A 301 27.09 -0.46 -13.51
N VAL A 302 26.52 -1.57 -13.98
CA VAL A 302 27.03 -2.92 -13.71
C VAL A 302 27.80 -3.43 -14.91
N ALA A 303 29.09 -3.70 -14.72
CA ALA A 303 29.95 -4.23 -15.78
C ALA A 303 29.65 -5.71 -16.08
N PRO A 304 29.98 -6.21 -17.28
CA PRO A 304 29.75 -7.61 -17.64
C PRO A 304 30.46 -8.63 -16.73
N ASP A 305 31.53 -8.22 -16.05
CA ASP A 305 32.26 -9.04 -15.07
C ASP A 305 31.66 -8.98 -13.64
N GLY A 306 30.58 -8.22 -13.45
CA GLY A 306 29.85 -8.08 -12.19
C GLY A 306 30.36 -6.96 -11.27
N ARG A 307 31.41 -6.22 -11.65
CA ARG A 307 31.78 -5.00 -10.92
C ARG A 307 30.67 -3.96 -11.02
N VAL A 308 30.44 -3.23 -9.92
CA VAL A 308 29.43 -2.17 -9.88
C VAL A 308 30.12 -0.84 -9.71
N PHE A 309 30.03 0.00 -10.74
CA PHE A 309 30.51 1.37 -10.73
C PHE A 309 29.38 2.29 -10.27
N PHE A 310 29.67 3.27 -9.42
CA PHE A 310 28.66 4.21 -8.98
C PHE A 310 29.27 5.54 -8.51
N ILE A 311 28.44 6.59 -8.49
CA ILE A 311 28.87 7.95 -8.19
C ILE A 311 28.06 8.60 -7.07
N GLU A 312 28.67 9.56 -6.40
CA GLU A 312 28.06 10.48 -5.44
C GLU A 312 28.06 11.89 -6.01
N ARG A 313 27.01 12.67 -5.73
CA ARG A 313 26.84 14.03 -6.26
C ARG A 313 28.05 14.92 -6.00
N GLY A 314 28.68 14.75 -4.83
CA GLY A 314 29.85 15.50 -4.40
C GLY A 314 31.12 15.29 -5.24
N GLY A 315 31.13 14.38 -6.22
CA GLY A 315 32.26 14.14 -7.12
C GLY A 315 32.95 12.79 -6.93
N LYS A 316 32.56 12.00 -5.93
CA LYS A 316 33.19 10.70 -5.67
C LYS A 316 32.69 9.64 -6.62
N PHE A 317 33.61 8.84 -7.14
CA PHE A 317 33.39 7.73 -8.06
C PHE A 317 34.00 6.46 -7.49
N TYR A 318 33.19 5.41 -7.37
CA TYR A 318 33.53 4.17 -6.70
C TYR A 318 33.37 2.96 -7.61
N VAL A 319 34.02 1.86 -7.21
CA VAL A 319 33.74 0.51 -7.69
C VAL A 319 33.50 -0.43 -6.51
N TYR A 320 32.45 -1.24 -6.58
CA TYR A 320 32.25 -2.42 -5.74
C TYR A 320 32.77 -3.65 -6.46
N GLU A 321 33.66 -4.38 -5.78
CA GLU A 321 34.33 -5.57 -6.30
C GLU A 321 33.68 -6.85 -5.73
N PRO A 322 32.89 -7.61 -6.51
CA PRO A 322 32.14 -8.76 -6.00
C PRO A 322 33.04 -9.87 -5.46
N ALA A 323 34.24 -10.05 -6.02
CA ALA A 323 35.19 -11.07 -5.59
C ALA A 323 35.74 -10.81 -4.18
N THR A 324 35.97 -9.54 -3.82
CA THR A 324 36.51 -9.16 -2.51
C THR A 324 35.45 -8.65 -1.54
N LYS A 325 34.23 -8.37 -2.06
CA LYS A 325 33.12 -7.73 -1.35
C LYS A 325 33.52 -6.38 -0.74
N LYS A 326 34.38 -5.63 -1.43
CA LYS A 326 34.87 -4.33 -0.99
C LYS A 326 34.52 -3.25 -1.99
N THR A 327 34.27 -2.06 -1.45
CA THR A 327 34.11 -0.83 -2.22
C THR A 327 35.40 -0.04 -2.18
N LYS A 328 35.86 0.42 -3.34
CA LYS A 328 37.06 1.24 -3.51
C LYS A 328 36.68 2.57 -4.16
N LEU A 329 37.13 3.67 -3.57
CA LEU A 329 37.10 4.99 -4.22
C LEU A 329 38.14 5.00 -5.34
N LEU A 330 37.69 5.24 -6.57
CA LEU A 330 38.57 5.36 -7.75
C LEU A 330 38.95 6.81 -8.03
N ARG A 331 38.02 7.75 -7.82
CA ARG A 331 38.27 9.17 -8.06
C ARG A 331 37.39 10.07 -7.22
N ASP A 332 37.92 11.25 -6.91
CA ASP A 332 37.18 12.41 -6.42
C ASP A 332 37.31 13.53 -7.47
N PHE A 333 36.23 13.79 -8.21
CA PHE A 333 36.19 14.77 -9.28
C PHE A 333 36.10 16.19 -8.71
N PRO A 334 36.88 17.16 -9.26
CA PRO A 334 36.76 18.56 -8.87
C PRO A 334 35.52 19.19 -9.51
N VAL A 335 34.34 18.77 -9.05
CA VAL A 335 33.06 19.28 -9.54
C VAL A 335 32.76 20.65 -8.96
N ALA A 336 32.11 21.49 -9.75
CA ALA A 336 31.51 22.72 -9.25
C ALA A 336 30.18 22.39 -8.56
N ALA A 337 30.29 21.77 -7.38
CA ALA A 337 29.17 21.62 -6.47
C ALA A 337 28.92 22.98 -5.80
N VAL A 338 27.66 23.42 -5.81
CA VAL A 338 27.26 24.62 -5.06
C VAL A 338 26.31 24.12 -3.97
N ASP A 339 26.64 24.33 -2.70
CA ASP A 339 25.95 23.75 -1.52
C ASP A 339 24.42 23.97 -1.47
N LYS A 340 23.87 24.81 -2.34
CA LYS A 340 22.45 25.17 -2.46
C LYS A 340 21.79 24.73 -3.78
N TYR A 341 22.54 24.22 -4.76
CA TYR A 341 22.09 24.02 -6.14
C TYR A 341 22.52 22.61 -6.59
N LEU A 342 21.60 21.74 -7.01
CA LEU A 342 21.73 20.27 -7.25
C LEU A 342 22.72 19.83 -8.35
N ASN A 343 23.74 20.62 -8.61
CA ASN A 343 24.88 20.39 -9.47
C ASN A 343 25.93 19.50 -8.79
N GLY A 344 26.81 18.90 -9.59
CA GLY A 344 27.85 17.99 -9.11
C GLY A 344 28.22 16.95 -10.16
N LEU A 345 28.58 15.75 -9.73
CA LEU A 345 28.68 14.56 -10.57
C LEU A 345 27.29 13.92 -10.66
N LEU A 346 26.64 14.05 -11.82
CA LEU A 346 25.19 13.84 -11.97
C LEU A 346 24.83 12.47 -12.50
N GLY A 347 25.64 11.97 -13.45
CA GLY A 347 25.41 10.69 -14.08
C GLY A 347 26.67 10.03 -14.60
N MET A 348 26.56 8.73 -14.83
CA MET A 348 27.64 7.91 -15.35
C MET A 348 27.10 6.67 -16.07
N THR A 349 27.85 6.19 -17.05
CA THR A 349 27.55 4.90 -17.69
C THR A 349 28.83 4.26 -18.23
N ILE A 350 28.76 2.96 -18.48
CA ILE A 350 29.84 2.19 -19.11
C ILE A 350 29.56 2.07 -20.61
N ASP A 351 30.60 2.07 -21.43
CA ASP A 351 30.43 1.84 -22.87
C ASP A 351 29.93 0.40 -23.15
N PRO A 352 29.06 0.18 -24.16
CA PRO A 352 28.60 -1.17 -24.51
C PRO A 352 29.74 -2.15 -24.84
N ASP A 353 30.89 -1.65 -25.31
CA ASP A 353 32.11 -2.41 -25.60
C ASP A 353 33.18 -2.27 -24.47
N PHE A 354 32.75 -2.02 -23.23
CA PHE A 354 33.65 -1.76 -22.09
C PHE A 354 34.75 -2.81 -21.90
N ASN A 355 34.45 -4.09 -22.17
CA ASN A 355 35.43 -5.18 -22.08
C ASN A 355 36.56 -5.10 -23.12
N GLN A 356 36.41 -4.25 -24.15
CA GLN A 356 37.41 -4.02 -25.19
C GLN A 356 38.07 -2.64 -25.06
N ASN A 357 37.28 -1.60 -24.78
CA ASN A 357 37.76 -0.21 -24.83
C ASN A 357 38.01 0.42 -23.45
N HIS A 358 37.45 -0.16 -22.37
CA HIS A 358 37.50 0.38 -21.01
C HIS A 358 36.96 1.81 -20.89
N PHE A 359 36.02 2.21 -21.74
CA PHE A 359 35.47 3.56 -21.75
C PHE A 359 34.36 3.76 -20.70
N LEU A 360 34.46 4.87 -19.97
CA LEU A 360 33.42 5.37 -19.06
C LEU A 360 32.98 6.75 -19.49
N TYR A 361 31.69 7.03 -19.35
CA TYR A 361 31.08 8.32 -19.64
C TYR A 361 30.57 8.94 -18.35
N PHE A 362 30.76 10.24 -18.19
CA PHE A 362 30.31 11.00 -17.03
C PHE A 362 29.58 12.27 -17.45
N PHE A 363 28.54 12.60 -16.71
CA PHE A 363 27.83 13.87 -16.77
C PHE A 363 28.13 14.63 -15.47
N TYR A 364 28.84 15.77 -15.55
CA TYR A 364 29.18 16.56 -14.36
C TYR A 364 29.23 18.07 -14.61
N THR A 365 29.08 18.83 -13.53
CA THR A 365 29.17 20.28 -13.52
C THR A 365 30.61 20.75 -13.26
N THR A 366 31.09 21.69 -14.06
CA THR A 366 32.37 22.37 -13.89
C THR A 366 32.19 23.89 -13.99
N SER A 367 33.24 24.64 -13.64
CA SER A 367 33.30 26.09 -13.82
C SER A 367 34.52 26.48 -14.65
N ASP A 368 34.30 27.32 -15.66
CA ASP A 368 35.37 28.00 -16.41
C ASP A 368 35.19 29.51 -16.29
N LYS A 369 36.21 30.21 -15.77
CA LYS A 369 36.21 31.66 -15.52
C LYS A 369 34.94 32.17 -14.79
N GLY A 370 34.36 31.36 -13.91
CA GLY A 370 33.16 31.70 -13.14
C GLY A 370 31.84 31.41 -13.86
N GLN A 371 31.85 30.91 -15.10
CA GLN A 371 30.65 30.42 -15.78
C GLN A 371 30.48 28.92 -15.49
N LEU A 372 29.29 28.53 -15.01
CA LEU A 372 28.95 27.13 -14.79
C LEU A 372 28.52 26.47 -16.09
N LYS A 373 28.96 25.24 -16.27
CA LYS A 373 28.59 24.40 -17.41
C LYS A 373 28.55 22.94 -17.02
N GLN A 374 27.75 22.19 -17.73
CA GLN A 374 27.61 20.75 -17.61
C GLN A 374 28.30 20.08 -18.79
N LEU A 375 29.17 19.11 -18.49
CA LEU A 375 29.95 18.37 -19.48
C LEU A 375 29.49 16.92 -19.52
N ILE A 376 29.37 16.40 -20.74
CA ILE A 376 29.31 14.96 -21.00
C ILE A 376 30.68 14.59 -21.56
N SER A 377 31.47 13.85 -20.78
CA SER A 377 32.85 13.49 -21.14
C SER A 377 33.07 11.99 -21.07
N ARG A 378 33.93 11.48 -21.95
CA ARG A 378 34.43 10.10 -21.93
C ARG A 378 35.86 10.04 -21.42
N PHE A 379 36.15 9.00 -20.65
CA PHE A 379 37.46 8.66 -20.09
C PHE A 379 37.77 7.19 -20.32
N VAL A 380 39.01 6.78 -20.07
CA VAL A 380 39.48 5.40 -20.10
C VAL A 380 39.87 4.94 -18.70
N VAL A 381 39.48 3.72 -18.32
CA VAL A 381 39.99 3.05 -17.13
C VAL A 381 41.29 2.32 -17.48
N GLY A 382 42.37 2.65 -16.80
CA GLY A 382 43.68 2.03 -17.00
C GLY A 382 43.75 0.58 -16.50
N GLU A 383 44.82 -0.13 -16.87
CA GLU A 383 45.07 -1.51 -16.44
C GLU A 383 45.23 -1.66 -14.91
N ASP A 384 45.61 -0.57 -14.23
CA ASP A 384 45.70 -0.49 -12.77
C ASP A 384 44.32 -0.36 -12.07
N GLY A 385 43.25 -0.30 -12.87
CA GLY A 385 41.87 -0.16 -12.42
C GLY A 385 41.49 1.26 -11.99
N ASN A 386 42.32 2.27 -12.28
CA ASN A 386 42.03 3.67 -11.98
C ASN A 386 41.63 4.45 -13.25
N LEU A 387 40.98 5.61 -13.09
CA LEU A 387 40.56 6.46 -14.20
C LEU A 387 41.73 7.31 -14.74
N ASP A 388 42.04 7.22 -16.03
CA ASP A 388 43.07 8.06 -16.67
C ASP A 388 42.49 9.41 -17.12
N LEU A 389 42.79 10.47 -16.36
CA LEU A 389 42.29 11.82 -16.63
C LEU A 389 42.86 12.45 -17.91
N ALA A 390 44.04 12.02 -18.37
CA ALA A 390 44.63 12.56 -19.60
C ALA A 390 43.84 12.13 -20.85
N THR A 391 42.95 11.15 -20.71
CA THR A 391 42.15 10.60 -21.80
C THR A 391 40.80 11.28 -21.99
N GLU A 392 40.50 12.32 -21.21
CA GLU A 392 39.22 13.04 -21.30
C GLU A 392 38.91 13.48 -22.74
N LYS A 393 37.71 13.14 -23.19
CA LYS A 393 37.09 13.64 -24.42
C LYS A 393 35.74 14.24 -24.08
N VAL A 394 35.60 15.56 -24.19
CA VAL A 394 34.32 16.25 -24.01
C VAL A 394 33.47 16.08 -25.28
N LEU A 395 32.27 15.51 -25.14
CA LEU A 395 31.33 15.28 -26.23
C LEU A 395 30.33 16.42 -26.38
N ILE A 396 29.67 16.78 -25.28
CA ILE A 396 28.64 17.83 -25.25
C ILE A 396 28.91 18.75 -24.07
N GLU A 397 28.76 20.05 -24.33
CA GLU A 397 28.74 21.11 -23.33
C GLU A 397 27.34 21.72 -23.28
N VAL A 398 26.74 21.75 -22.10
CA VAL A 398 25.44 22.39 -21.83
C VAL A 398 25.68 23.59 -20.91
N PRO A 399 25.49 24.83 -21.38
CA PRO A 399 25.63 26.01 -20.53
C PRO A 399 24.48 26.07 -19.52
N ILE A 400 24.78 26.44 -18.27
CA ILE A 400 23.78 26.59 -17.21
C ILE A 400 23.95 27.90 -16.46
N GLU A 401 22.86 28.45 -15.94
CA GLU A 401 22.91 29.64 -15.08
C GLU A 401 23.14 29.26 -13.61
N ALA A 402 24.00 30.01 -12.92
CA ALA A 402 24.35 29.74 -11.51
C ALA A 402 23.23 30.03 -10.51
N GLU A 403 22.26 30.86 -10.88
CA GLU A 403 21.09 31.18 -10.04
C GLU A 403 20.10 30.00 -9.91
N VAL A 404 20.19 29.02 -10.81
CA VAL A 404 19.23 27.91 -10.88
C VAL A 404 19.66 26.76 -9.97
N SER A 405 18.78 26.39 -9.02
CA SER A 405 19.10 25.43 -7.95
C SER A 405 18.63 24.01 -8.15
N ALA A 406 17.87 23.74 -9.21
CA ALA A 406 17.21 22.45 -9.40
C ALA A 406 17.10 22.05 -10.88
N HIS A 407 16.63 20.82 -11.10
CA HIS A 407 16.35 20.22 -12.40
C HIS A 407 17.58 20.13 -13.30
N THR A 408 18.53 19.30 -12.88
CA THR A 408 19.74 19.04 -13.66
C THR A 408 19.56 17.87 -14.63
N GLY A 409 18.55 17.00 -14.44
CA GLY A 409 18.48 15.71 -15.12
C GLY A 409 19.71 14.87 -14.76
N GLY A 410 20.49 14.49 -15.76
CA GLY A 410 21.86 14.03 -15.57
C GLY A 410 22.11 12.57 -15.97
N SER A 411 21.08 11.81 -16.32
CA SER A 411 21.17 10.36 -16.53
C SER A 411 21.69 10.01 -17.93
N LEU A 412 22.46 8.92 -18.01
CA LEU A 412 23.09 8.41 -19.22
C LEU A 412 22.74 6.95 -19.47
N THR A 413 22.24 6.60 -20.66
CA THR A 413 21.94 5.21 -21.01
C THR A 413 22.17 4.94 -22.50
N TRP A 414 22.26 3.67 -22.89
CA TRP A 414 22.55 3.26 -24.26
C TRP A 414 21.38 2.52 -24.88
N ASP A 415 21.21 2.62 -26.20
CA ASP A 415 20.41 1.64 -26.94
C ASP A 415 21.28 0.50 -27.51
N LYS A 416 20.60 -0.52 -28.05
CA LYS A 416 21.23 -1.68 -28.69
C LYS A 416 22.11 -1.33 -29.91
N ASP A 417 21.90 -0.15 -30.50
CA ASP A 417 22.62 0.35 -31.67
C ASP A 417 23.79 1.29 -31.27
N LYS A 418 24.13 1.29 -29.97
CA LYS A 418 25.23 2.05 -29.36
C LYS A 418 25.06 3.57 -29.49
N ASN A 419 23.80 4.04 -29.50
CA ASN A 419 23.51 5.46 -29.32
C ASN A 419 23.41 5.79 -27.84
N LEU A 420 24.07 6.87 -27.42
CA LEU A 420 24.03 7.41 -26.06
C LEU A 420 22.85 8.36 -25.94
N TYR A 421 21.98 8.07 -24.97
CA TYR A 421 20.89 8.92 -24.52
C TYR A 421 21.33 9.72 -23.29
N ILE A 422 21.00 11.01 -23.27
CA ILE A 422 21.47 11.97 -22.26
C ILE A 422 20.27 12.78 -21.77
N SER A 423 19.95 12.70 -20.47
CA SER A 423 18.85 13.47 -19.89
C SER A 423 19.32 14.83 -19.36
N THR A 424 18.68 15.92 -19.75
CA THR A 424 19.00 17.27 -19.29
C THR A 424 17.75 17.91 -18.70
N GLY A 425 17.87 18.43 -17.48
CA GLY A 425 16.76 19.19 -16.87
C GLY A 425 16.63 20.60 -17.47
N ASP A 426 15.51 21.25 -17.21
CA ASP A 426 15.12 22.51 -17.82
C ASP A 426 15.95 23.72 -17.38
N ASN A 427 16.72 23.56 -16.29
CA ASN A 427 17.50 24.62 -15.69
C ASN A 427 16.64 25.87 -15.41
N THR A 428 15.42 25.67 -14.90
CA THR A 428 14.51 26.77 -14.55
C THR A 428 14.26 26.82 -13.05
N VAL A 429 14.20 28.02 -12.47
CA VAL A 429 13.80 28.25 -11.09
C VAL A 429 12.32 27.91 -10.94
N PRO A 430 11.96 26.89 -10.13
CA PRO A 430 10.56 26.51 -9.95
C PRO A 430 9.80 27.41 -8.98
N PHE A 431 10.52 28.30 -8.28
CA PHE A 431 9.94 29.15 -7.25
C PHE A 431 9.24 30.37 -7.86
N GLU A 432 8.39 31.02 -7.07
CA GLU A 432 7.61 32.22 -7.46
C GLU A 432 6.56 32.00 -8.58
N SER A 433 6.33 30.77 -9.04
CA SER A 433 5.20 30.39 -9.90
C SER A 433 3.96 29.87 -9.15
N ASN A 434 3.97 29.96 -7.81
CA ASN A 434 2.99 29.33 -6.90
C ASN A 434 2.87 27.79 -7.06
N GLY A 435 3.94 27.14 -7.51
CA GLY A 435 3.96 25.70 -7.75
C GLY A 435 3.35 25.28 -9.10
N PHE A 436 3.05 26.23 -10.00
CA PHE A 436 2.62 25.95 -11.38
C PHE A 436 3.80 26.14 -12.36
N ALA A 437 3.52 26.12 -13.67
CA ALA A 437 4.53 26.34 -14.71
C ALA A 437 5.26 27.70 -14.57
N PRO A 438 6.60 27.72 -14.44
CA PRO A 438 7.39 28.94 -14.44
C PRO A 438 7.60 29.44 -15.88
N ILE A 439 6.71 30.31 -16.36
CA ILE A 439 6.73 30.92 -17.70
C ILE A 439 6.80 32.46 -17.60
N ASP A 440 7.62 32.96 -16.68
CA ASP A 440 7.70 34.39 -16.37
C ASP A 440 8.70 35.12 -17.27
N THR A 441 8.16 35.76 -18.31
CA THR A 441 8.94 36.44 -19.36
C THR A 441 9.34 37.88 -19.04
N ARG A 442 9.15 38.35 -17.80
CA ARG A 442 9.48 39.73 -17.40
C ARG A 442 10.99 40.00 -17.48
N LEU A 443 11.36 41.25 -17.79
CA LEU A 443 12.75 41.68 -17.86
C LEU A 443 13.48 41.42 -16.52
N GLY A 444 14.66 40.82 -16.59
CA GLY A 444 15.47 40.46 -15.41
C GLY A 444 15.09 39.15 -14.73
N ARG A 445 14.17 38.36 -15.31
CA ARG A 445 13.71 37.06 -14.77
C ARG A 445 13.97 35.89 -15.70
N LEU A 446 15.09 35.93 -16.45
CA LEU A 446 15.45 34.91 -17.45
C LEU A 446 15.34 33.48 -16.91
N THR A 447 15.81 33.22 -15.70
CA THR A 447 15.83 31.89 -15.07
C THR A 447 14.48 31.40 -14.59
N PHE A 448 13.41 32.20 -14.69
CA PHE A 448 12.01 31.86 -14.32
C PHE A 448 11.12 31.57 -15.54
N ASP A 449 11.72 31.48 -16.73
CA ASP A 449 11.05 31.22 -17.99
C ASP A 449 11.50 29.86 -18.54
N ALA A 450 10.72 28.81 -18.31
CA ALA A 450 10.98 27.47 -18.84
C ALA A 450 10.74 27.37 -20.36
N GLU A 451 10.10 28.36 -20.98
CA GLU A 451 9.92 28.38 -22.43
C GLU A 451 11.25 28.62 -23.16
N ARG A 452 12.22 29.28 -22.52
CA ARG A 452 13.57 29.52 -23.09
C ARG A 452 14.38 28.23 -23.25
N SER A 453 14.07 27.20 -22.46
CA SER A 453 14.82 25.95 -22.36
C SER A 453 13.97 24.78 -22.81
N ALA A 454 13.13 24.21 -21.95
CA ALA A 454 12.32 23.02 -22.22
C ALA A 454 11.48 23.16 -23.50
N GLY A 455 10.80 24.29 -23.65
CA GLY A 455 9.98 24.64 -24.82
C GLY A 455 10.76 25.17 -26.04
N ASN A 456 12.07 25.38 -25.93
CA ASN A 456 12.90 25.92 -27.01
C ASN A 456 13.57 24.77 -27.80
N PRO A 457 13.27 24.59 -29.09
CA PRO A 457 13.85 23.51 -29.89
C PRO A 457 15.31 23.76 -30.29
N ASN A 458 15.87 24.94 -30.01
CA ASN A 458 17.27 25.29 -30.26
C ASN A 458 18.13 25.28 -28.98
N ASP A 459 17.60 24.78 -27.86
CA ASP A 459 18.28 24.66 -26.56
C ASP A 459 18.40 23.18 -26.16
N LEU A 460 19.50 22.80 -25.50
CA LEU A 460 19.77 21.42 -25.08
C LEU A 460 19.20 21.09 -23.69
N ARG A 461 18.64 22.06 -22.96
CA ARG A 461 18.08 21.89 -21.61
C ARG A 461 16.59 21.53 -21.67
N GLY A 462 16.14 20.74 -20.70
CA GLY A 462 14.78 20.20 -20.64
C GLY A 462 14.51 19.23 -21.79
N LYS A 463 15.47 18.34 -22.07
CA LYS A 463 15.50 17.42 -23.22
C LYS A 463 15.95 16.02 -22.79
N ILE A 464 15.71 15.05 -23.67
CA ILE A 464 16.54 13.85 -23.75
C ILE A 464 17.21 13.85 -25.13
N LEU A 465 18.55 13.92 -25.12
CA LEU A 465 19.37 13.95 -26.33
C LEU A 465 19.71 12.52 -26.75
N ARG A 466 20.00 12.32 -28.04
CA ARG A 466 20.49 11.05 -28.57
C ARG A 466 21.59 11.28 -29.60
N ILE A 467 22.79 10.77 -29.32
CA ILE A 467 23.97 10.87 -30.17
C ILE A 467 24.63 9.51 -30.36
N HIS A 468 25.49 9.35 -31.35
CA HIS A 468 26.38 8.18 -31.48
C HIS A 468 27.84 8.60 -31.26
N PRO A 469 28.41 8.37 -30.06
CA PRO A 469 29.80 8.69 -29.76
C PRO A 469 30.80 7.95 -30.64
N ASN A 470 31.85 8.64 -31.09
CA ASN A 470 32.98 8.06 -31.80
C ASN A 470 34.19 7.88 -30.87
N ALA A 471 35.07 6.94 -31.23
CA ALA A 471 36.27 6.63 -30.45
C ALA A 471 37.33 7.75 -30.44
N ASP A 472 37.22 8.78 -31.28
CA ASP A 472 38.10 9.96 -31.26
C ASP A 472 37.59 11.10 -30.35
N GLY A 473 36.39 10.97 -29.80
CA GLY A 473 35.74 11.99 -28.97
C GLY A 473 34.75 12.88 -29.72
N THR A 474 34.58 12.69 -31.03
CA THR A 474 33.47 13.30 -31.78
C THR A 474 32.19 12.47 -31.62
N TYR A 475 31.08 12.91 -32.23
CA TYR A 475 29.85 12.12 -32.31
C TYR A 475 29.13 12.36 -33.64
N THR A 476 28.21 11.47 -33.99
CA THR A 476 27.29 11.64 -35.11
C THR A 476 25.84 11.71 -34.61
N ILE A 477 24.94 12.21 -35.47
CA ILE A 477 23.50 12.31 -35.18
C ILE A 477 22.79 11.07 -35.73
N PRO A 478 22.18 10.24 -34.87
CA PRO A 478 21.39 9.09 -35.30
C PRO A 478 20.13 9.50 -36.07
N GLN A 479 19.75 8.71 -37.07
CA GLN A 479 18.51 8.89 -37.82
C GLN A 479 17.28 8.73 -36.91
N GLY A 480 16.27 9.59 -37.09
CA GLY A 480 15.02 9.53 -36.31
C GLY A 480 15.02 10.36 -35.02
N ASN A 481 16.01 11.25 -34.82
CA ASN A 481 15.90 12.33 -33.85
C ASN A 481 14.75 13.29 -34.24
N LEU A 482 14.24 14.06 -33.27
CA LEU A 482 13.04 14.87 -33.45
C LEU A 482 13.19 15.90 -34.58
N PHE A 483 14.39 16.48 -34.68
CA PHE A 483 14.72 17.46 -35.70
C PHE A 483 15.83 16.91 -36.62
N PRO A 484 15.58 16.79 -37.94
CA PRO A 484 16.62 16.43 -38.89
C PRO A 484 17.78 17.45 -38.90
N THR A 485 19.00 16.96 -39.14
CA THR A 485 20.19 17.82 -39.30
C THR A 485 19.96 18.92 -40.34
N GLY A 486 20.29 20.16 -39.99
CA GLY A 486 20.11 21.33 -40.86
C GLY A 486 18.74 22.01 -40.76
N THR A 487 17.80 21.48 -39.95
CA THR A 487 16.50 22.12 -39.70
C THR A 487 16.71 23.48 -39.00
N PRO A 488 16.30 24.61 -39.61
CA PRO A 488 16.56 25.95 -39.05
C PRO A 488 15.94 26.15 -37.67
N GLY A 489 16.70 26.75 -36.75
CA GLY A 489 16.23 27.08 -35.40
C GLY A 489 15.97 25.86 -34.51
N THR A 490 16.67 24.74 -34.76
CA THR A 490 16.54 23.52 -33.97
C THR A 490 17.89 22.85 -33.73
N ARG A 491 17.97 21.99 -32.71
CA ARG A 491 19.14 21.17 -32.40
C ARG A 491 18.92 19.71 -32.79
N PRO A 492 19.75 19.13 -33.68
CA PRO A 492 19.54 17.77 -34.18
C PRO A 492 19.84 16.68 -33.15
N GLU A 493 20.49 17.01 -32.03
CA GLU A 493 20.74 16.09 -30.91
C GLU A 493 19.45 15.72 -30.17
N ILE A 494 18.40 16.53 -30.28
CA ILE A 494 17.14 16.36 -29.53
C ILE A 494 16.38 15.14 -30.04
N TYR A 495 16.19 14.14 -29.17
CA TYR A 495 15.27 13.03 -29.39
C TYR A 495 13.92 13.31 -28.72
N ILE A 496 13.95 13.81 -27.48
CA ILE A 496 12.78 14.23 -26.72
C ILE A 496 12.92 15.70 -26.34
N MET A 497 11.84 16.47 -26.52
CA MET A 497 11.73 17.81 -25.97
C MET A 497 10.55 17.96 -25.01
N GLY A 498 10.53 19.07 -24.27
CA GLY A 498 9.46 19.37 -23.34
C GLY A 498 9.53 18.55 -22.06
N CYS A 499 10.74 18.44 -21.48
CA CYS A 499 10.96 17.85 -20.16
C CYS A 499 11.29 18.95 -19.13
N ARG A 500 10.85 18.76 -17.89
CA ARG A 500 11.22 19.57 -16.72
C ARG A 500 12.47 19.02 -16.05
N ASN A 501 12.38 17.80 -15.52
CA ASN A 501 13.46 17.10 -14.84
C ASN A 501 13.36 15.58 -15.08
N PRO A 502 13.82 15.10 -16.25
CA PRO A 502 13.89 13.68 -16.57
C PRO A 502 15.04 13.04 -15.78
N TYR A 503 14.81 12.73 -14.50
CA TYR A 503 15.89 12.46 -13.54
C TYR A 503 16.63 11.14 -13.83
N ARG A 504 15.92 10.04 -14.11
CA ARG A 504 16.50 8.76 -14.54
C ARG A 504 15.81 8.25 -15.80
N ILE A 505 16.62 7.83 -16.76
CA ILE A 505 16.18 7.31 -18.05
C ILE A 505 16.65 5.87 -18.23
N SER A 506 15.89 5.06 -18.97
CA SER A 506 16.27 3.70 -19.33
C SER A 506 15.79 3.38 -20.74
N VAL A 507 16.62 2.68 -21.52
CA VAL A 507 16.23 2.16 -22.82
C VAL A 507 16.11 0.64 -22.73
N ASP A 508 14.93 0.14 -23.08
CA ASP A 508 14.72 -1.30 -23.21
C ASP A 508 15.53 -1.83 -24.41
N GLN A 509 16.57 -2.61 -24.13
CA GLN A 509 17.45 -3.17 -25.16
C GLN A 509 16.72 -4.07 -26.16
N ALA A 510 15.62 -4.71 -25.77
CA ALA A 510 14.87 -5.61 -26.64
C ALA A 510 14.02 -4.85 -27.66
N THR A 511 13.44 -3.71 -27.27
CA THR A 511 12.47 -2.96 -28.09
C THR A 511 12.98 -1.62 -28.61
N GLY A 512 14.04 -1.06 -28.00
CA GLY A 512 14.55 0.29 -28.27
C GLY A 512 13.67 1.41 -27.71
N ILE A 513 12.68 1.09 -26.87
CA ILE A 513 11.79 2.08 -26.27
C ILE A 513 12.49 2.76 -25.09
N LEU A 514 12.42 4.09 -25.05
CA LEU A 514 12.91 4.92 -23.96
C LEU A 514 11.82 5.12 -22.90
N TYR A 515 12.18 4.95 -21.63
CA TYR A 515 11.35 5.20 -20.46
C TYR A 515 12.06 6.16 -19.50
N TRP A 516 11.30 6.98 -18.79
CA TRP A 516 11.86 7.85 -17.75
C TRP A 516 10.84 8.26 -16.71
N GLY A 517 11.35 8.63 -15.53
CA GLY A 517 10.61 9.36 -14.51
C GLY A 517 10.80 10.86 -14.69
N GLU A 518 9.70 11.60 -14.66
CA GLU A 518 9.64 13.04 -14.85
C GLU A 518 9.08 13.70 -13.57
N ILE A 519 9.86 14.59 -12.96
CA ILE A 519 9.45 15.28 -11.73
C ILE A 519 8.74 16.59 -12.09
N GLY A 520 7.46 16.70 -11.76
CA GLY A 520 6.60 17.83 -12.12
C GLY A 520 6.60 18.97 -11.11
N PRO A 521 5.75 20.00 -11.32
CA PRO A 521 5.71 21.20 -10.49
C PRO A 521 4.97 20.95 -9.15
N ASP A 522 5.12 21.82 -8.15
CA ASP A 522 4.75 21.49 -6.75
C ASP A 522 3.33 21.89 -6.31
N SER A 523 2.47 22.36 -7.22
CA SER A 523 1.10 22.75 -6.84
C SER A 523 0.29 21.53 -6.41
N GLY A 524 -0.28 21.58 -5.20
CA GLY A 524 -1.09 20.50 -4.60
C GLY A 524 -2.55 20.47 -5.06
N THR A 525 -3.05 21.57 -5.64
CA THR A 525 -4.44 21.71 -6.10
C THR A 525 -4.50 22.48 -7.41
N ASP A 526 -5.56 22.24 -8.20
CA ASP A 526 -5.79 23.01 -9.41
C ASP A 526 -5.98 24.50 -9.05
N GLY A 527 -5.59 25.39 -9.96
CA GLY A 527 -5.68 26.83 -9.74
C GLY A 527 -5.97 27.59 -11.02
N VAL A 528 -6.07 28.91 -10.90
CA VAL A 528 -6.38 29.79 -12.04
C VAL A 528 -5.31 29.76 -13.14
N GLN A 529 -4.08 29.34 -12.80
CA GLN A 529 -2.97 29.18 -13.74
C GLN A 529 -3.06 27.86 -14.53
N GLY A 530 -3.79 26.86 -14.03
CA GLY A 530 -3.96 25.55 -14.65
C GLY A 530 -3.96 24.40 -13.64
N PRO A 531 -3.65 23.16 -14.09
CA PRO A 531 -3.73 21.98 -13.26
C PRO A 531 -2.72 21.98 -12.10
N ARG A 532 -3.05 21.26 -11.03
CA ARG A 532 -2.06 20.81 -10.02
C ARG A 532 -0.90 20.08 -10.70
N GLY A 533 0.24 20.02 -10.05
CA GLY A 533 1.36 19.29 -10.63
C GLY A 533 1.12 17.79 -10.64
N TYR A 534 1.87 17.08 -11.47
CA TYR A 534 1.93 15.62 -11.59
C TYR A 534 3.38 15.19 -11.77
N ASP A 535 3.81 14.12 -11.10
CA ASP A 535 4.98 13.37 -11.56
C ASP A 535 4.52 12.33 -12.58
N GLU A 536 5.39 11.96 -13.51
CA GLU A 536 5.03 11.13 -14.64
C GLU A 536 6.05 9.99 -14.85
N PHE A 537 5.55 8.84 -15.29
CA PHE A 537 6.38 7.86 -15.98
C PHE A 537 6.04 7.93 -17.47
N ASN A 538 7.03 8.26 -18.25
CA ASN A 538 6.89 8.54 -19.67
C ASN A 538 7.48 7.41 -20.53
N GLN A 539 6.99 7.30 -21.76
CA GLN A 539 7.39 6.30 -22.75
C GLN A 539 7.54 6.96 -24.12
N ALA A 540 8.70 6.80 -24.75
CA ALA A 540 8.97 7.26 -26.11
C ALA A 540 9.34 6.09 -27.03
N ARG A 541 8.38 5.68 -27.87
CA ARG A 541 8.58 4.71 -28.96
C ARG A 541 9.25 5.32 -30.18
N LYS A 542 9.21 6.64 -30.28
CA LYS A 542 9.82 7.49 -31.29
C LYS A 542 10.08 8.86 -30.68
N ALA A 543 10.89 9.67 -31.34
CA ALA A 543 11.11 11.07 -30.97
C ALA A 543 9.81 11.87 -30.83
N GLY A 544 9.77 12.85 -29.94
CA GLY A 544 8.55 13.63 -29.66
C GLY A 544 8.72 14.81 -28.71
N ASN A 545 7.68 15.64 -28.64
CA ASN A 545 7.50 16.69 -27.64
C ASN A 545 6.58 16.18 -26.52
N PHE A 546 7.02 16.24 -25.26
CA PHE A 546 6.28 15.76 -24.08
C PHE A 546 5.73 16.91 -23.23
N GLY A 547 5.75 18.13 -23.78
CA GLY A 547 4.78 19.16 -23.45
C GLY A 547 5.20 20.19 -22.40
N TRP A 548 6.14 19.91 -21.49
CA TRP A 548 6.59 20.91 -20.53
C TRP A 548 7.21 22.13 -21.24
N PRO A 549 6.93 23.39 -20.83
CA PRO A 549 6.18 23.82 -19.64
C PRO A 549 4.68 24.05 -19.83
N TYR A 550 4.13 23.72 -21.00
CA TYR A 550 2.76 24.06 -21.37
C TYR A 550 1.74 23.04 -20.87
N PHE A 551 2.16 21.78 -20.67
CA PHE A 551 1.30 20.67 -20.30
C PHE A 551 1.93 19.79 -19.21
N VAL A 552 1.09 19.07 -18.46
CA VAL A 552 1.45 18.01 -17.51
C VAL A 552 0.46 16.84 -17.58
N GLY A 553 0.88 15.66 -17.12
CA GLY A 553 0.09 14.44 -17.09
C GLY A 553 -0.32 13.99 -18.49
N ASP A 554 -1.61 13.79 -18.70
CA ASP A 554 -2.19 13.38 -19.98
C ASP A 554 -2.41 14.55 -20.96
N ASN A 555 -1.45 15.47 -21.04
CA ASN A 555 -1.53 16.77 -21.74
C ASN A 555 -2.53 17.77 -21.13
N LYS A 556 -2.67 17.82 -19.80
CA LYS A 556 -3.48 18.85 -19.12
C LYS A 556 -2.84 20.23 -19.36
N PRO A 557 -3.54 21.19 -20.00
CA PRO A 557 -2.95 22.46 -20.39
C PRO A 557 -2.88 23.48 -19.25
N TYR A 558 -1.78 24.22 -19.20
CA TYR A 558 -1.70 25.48 -18.46
C TYR A 558 -2.34 26.62 -19.26
N HIS A 559 -2.66 27.72 -18.56
CA HIS A 559 -3.05 28.97 -19.18
C HIS A 559 -1.80 29.80 -19.52
N GLN A 560 -1.90 30.60 -20.58
CA GLN A 560 -1.06 31.79 -20.69
C GLN A 560 -1.27 32.65 -19.44
N TYR A 561 -0.20 33.13 -18.83
CA TYR A 561 -0.29 33.85 -17.57
C TYR A 561 0.65 35.04 -17.55
N ASP A 562 0.10 36.24 -17.37
CA ASP A 562 0.89 37.45 -17.19
C ASP A 562 1.29 37.59 -15.73
N PHE A 563 2.58 37.38 -15.43
CA PHE A 563 3.10 37.45 -14.06
C PHE A 563 3.15 38.87 -13.46
N ALA A 564 3.08 39.93 -14.28
CA ALA A 564 3.02 41.31 -13.80
C ALA A 564 1.60 41.68 -13.37
N THR A 565 0.61 41.38 -14.21
CA THR A 565 -0.80 41.77 -13.97
C THR A 565 -1.61 40.68 -13.29
N LYS A 566 -1.11 39.44 -13.25
CA LYS A 566 -1.81 38.22 -12.83
C LYS A 566 -3.03 37.88 -13.71
N ALA A 567 -3.05 38.40 -14.93
CA ALA A 567 -4.10 38.10 -15.89
C ALA A 567 -3.95 36.67 -16.42
N VAL A 568 -5.07 35.96 -16.50
CA VAL A 568 -5.18 34.60 -17.06
C VAL A 568 -5.67 34.71 -18.50
N GLY A 569 -4.89 34.16 -19.43
CA GLY A 569 -5.21 34.09 -20.85
C GLY A 569 -5.76 32.74 -21.28
N ASP A 570 -5.68 32.46 -22.58
CA ASP A 570 -6.15 31.20 -23.16
C ASP A 570 -5.31 30.00 -22.73
N LEU A 571 -5.90 28.80 -22.79
CA LEU A 571 -5.18 27.54 -22.63
C LEU A 571 -4.24 27.29 -23.81
N PHE A 572 -3.09 26.67 -23.55
CA PHE A 572 -2.22 26.17 -24.62
C PHE A 572 -2.88 25.01 -25.38
N ASP A 573 -2.68 24.94 -26.70
CA ASP A 573 -3.18 23.84 -27.55
C ASP A 573 -2.15 22.71 -27.63
N PRO A 574 -2.44 21.50 -27.13
CA PRO A 574 -1.51 20.37 -27.19
C PRO A 574 -1.24 19.88 -28.62
N ASN A 575 -2.10 20.16 -29.59
CA ASN A 575 -1.90 19.74 -30.99
C ASN A 575 -1.02 20.71 -31.79
N ALA A 576 -0.93 21.96 -31.36
CA ALA A 576 -0.13 23.00 -32.02
C ALA A 576 0.45 23.99 -31.01
N PRO A 577 1.33 23.55 -30.08
CA PRO A 577 1.89 24.45 -29.09
C PRO A 577 2.78 25.52 -29.74
N VAL A 578 2.73 26.74 -29.20
CA VAL A 578 3.49 27.88 -29.72
C VAL A 578 4.31 28.50 -28.59
N ASN A 579 5.61 28.57 -28.80
CA ASN A 579 6.54 29.25 -27.90
C ASN A 579 6.73 30.71 -28.31
N ASN A 580 6.03 31.59 -27.58
CA ASN A 580 6.05 33.04 -27.80
C ASN A 580 7.00 33.78 -26.87
N SER A 581 7.78 33.07 -26.03
CA SER A 581 8.73 33.72 -25.14
C SER A 581 9.71 34.60 -25.92
N PRO A 582 10.02 35.81 -25.42
CA PRO A 582 11.07 36.65 -26.00
C PRO A 582 12.47 36.03 -25.88
N ASN A 583 12.63 35.01 -25.03
CA ASN A 583 13.89 34.29 -24.82
C ASN A 583 13.99 33.01 -25.69
N ASN A 584 12.99 32.72 -26.52
CA ASN A 584 13.05 31.61 -27.47
C ASN A 584 13.98 31.95 -28.66
N SER A 585 15.02 31.14 -28.83
CA SER A 585 15.99 31.25 -29.94
C SER A 585 15.74 30.24 -31.07
N GLY A 586 14.71 29.41 -30.95
CA GLY A 586 14.37 28.36 -31.90
C GLY A 586 13.07 28.59 -32.67
N ALA A 587 12.59 27.54 -33.32
CA ALA A 587 11.28 27.55 -33.97
C ALA A 587 10.15 27.85 -32.96
N LYS A 588 9.19 28.69 -33.38
CA LYS A 588 8.04 29.07 -32.54
C LYS A 588 6.96 28.00 -32.48
N ASN A 589 6.63 27.42 -33.64
CA ASN A 589 5.63 26.36 -33.72
C ASN A 589 6.28 25.04 -33.33
N LEU A 590 5.77 24.43 -32.27
CA LEU A 590 6.33 23.21 -31.70
C LEU A 590 5.59 21.98 -32.24
N PRO A 591 6.23 20.80 -32.23
CA PRO A 591 5.54 19.54 -32.50
C PRO A 591 4.40 19.31 -31.49
N PRO A 592 3.34 18.57 -31.86
CA PRO A 592 2.26 18.21 -30.94
C PRO A 592 2.80 17.52 -29.68
N ALA A 593 2.21 17.85 -28.53
CA ALA A 593 2.55 17.26 -27.24
C ALA A 593 2.05 15.80 -27.14
N GLN A 594 2.89 14.93 -26.59
CA GLN A 594 2.57 13.54 -26.28
C GLN A 594 2.24 13.40 -24.80
N LYS A 595 1.18 12.65 -24.52
CA LYS A 595 0.70 12.39 -23.16
C LYS A 595 1.64 11.46 -22.39
N ALA A 596 1.67 11.63 -21.06
CA ALA A 596 2.31 10.67 -20.18
C ALA A 596 1.64 9.28 -20.21
N MET A 597 2.43 8.24 -19.94
CA MET A 597 1.91 6.88 -19.83
C MET A 597 1.23 6.67 -18.47
N ILE A 598 1.85 7.16 -17.40
CA ILE A 598 1.35 7.13 -16.01
C ILE A 598 1.62 8.52 -15.39
N TRP A 599 0.69 9.07 -14.62
CA TRP A 599 0.86 10.36 -13.93
C TRP A 599 0.17 10.36 -12.56
N TYR A 600 0.74 11.03 -11.55
CA TYR A 600 0.14 11.05 -10.20
C TYR A 600 0.37 12.34 -9.40
N PRO A 601 -0.66 12.81 -8.66
CA PRO A 601 -0.56 14.00 -7.82
C PRO A 601 0.04 13.71 -6.42
N TYR A 602 0.20 14.74 -5.59
CA TYR A 602 0.46 14.57 -4.14
C TYR A 602 -0.70 13.84 -3.44
N ASN A 603 -1.93 14.13 -3.84
CA ASN A 603 -3.11 13.42 -3.36
C ASN A 603 -3.26 12.08 -4.11
N LYS A 604 -4.27 11.29 -3.73
CA LYS A 604 -4.59 10.04 -4.41
C LYS A 604 -4.92 10.32 -5.87
N SER A 605 -4.29 9.60 -6.79
CA SER A 605 -4.67 9.62 -8.20
C SER A 605 -5.99 8.87 -8.40
N ASP A 606 -6.85 9.41 -9.25
CA ASP A 606 -8.10 8.75 -9.63
C ASP A 606 -7.82 7.61 -10.63
N GLU A 607 -6.83 7.79 -11.50
CA GLU A 607 -6.43 6.85 -12.55
C GLU A 607 -5.46 5.76 -12.06
N PHE A 608 -4.55 6.10 -11.16
CA PHE A 608 -3.49 5.23 -10.62
C PHE A 608 -3.47 5.24 -9.08
N PRO A 609 -4.59 4.88 -8.41
CA PRO A 609 -4.73 4.98 -6.97
C PRO A 609 -3.73 4.14 -6.17
N GLU A 610 -3.15 3.09 -6.78
CA GLU A 610 -2.13 2.23 -6.18
C GLU A 610 -0.80 2.95 -5.87
N LEU A 611 -0.51 4.07 -6.53
CA LEU A 611 0.72 4.84 -6.32
C LEU A 611 0.74 5.62 -5.00
N GLY A 612 -0.39 5.66 -4.27
CA GLY A 612 -0.49 6.22 -2.93
C GLY A 612 -0.59 7.76 -2.89
N VAL A 613 -0.23 8.34 -1.75
CA VAL A 613 -0.33 9.78 -1.45
C VAL A 613 0.96 10.29 -0.78
N GLY A 614 1.13 11.61 -0.68
CA GLY A 614 2.29 12.27 -0.09
C GLY A 614 3.20 12.88 -1.16
N GLY A 615 4.42 13.27 -0.76
CA GLY A 615 5.47 13.70 -1.68
C GLY A 615 5.69 12.73 -2.82
N ARG A 616 6.24 13.23 -3.93
CA ARG A 616 6.47 12.46 -5.15
C ARG A 616 7.84 12.77 -5.71
N CYS A 617 8.43 11.77 -6.33
CA CYS A 617 9.67 11.91 -7.08
C CYS A 617 9.80 10.67 -7.96
N ALA A 618 9.25 10.74 -9.19
CA ALA A 618 9.25 9.63 -10.14
C ALA A 618 10.66 9.33 -10.68
N ILE A 619 11.07 8.07 -10.58
CA ILE A 619 12.35 7.55 -11.04
C ILE A 619 12.12 6.44 -12.07
N GLY A 620 12.65 6.61 -13.28
CA GLY A 620 12.61 5.57 -14.31
C GLY A 620 13.57 4.43 -13.98
N GLY A 621 13.16 3.19 -14.24
CA GLY A 621 13.99 2.00 -14.09
C GLY A 621 13.95 1.08 -15.32
N PRO A 622 14.63 -0.07 -15.27
CA PRO A 622 14.82 -0.93 -16.43
C PRO A 622 13.63 -1.84 -16.73
N VAL A 623 13.54 -2.31 -17.97
CA VAL A 623 12.65 -3.42 -18.35
C VAL A 623 13.38 -4.74 -18.12
N TYR A 624 12.81 -5.62 -17.31
CA TYR A 624 13.41 -6.93 -17.03
C TYR A 624 13.07 -7.94 -18.13
N HIS A 625 14.09 -8.53 -18.75
CA HIS A 625 13.93 -9.66 -19.67
C HIS A 625 14.51 -10.92 -19.07
N TYR A 626 13.66 -11.91 -18.81
CA TYR A 626 14.06 -13.16 -18.21
C TYR A 626 14.84 -14.02 -19.19
N ASN A 627 16.08 -14.37 -18.83
CA ASN A 627 16.89 -15.31 -19.58
C ASN A 627 16.88 -16.69 -18.90
N ALA A 628 16.10 -17.63 -19.46
CA ALA A 628 16.04 -19.01 -18.98
C ALA A 628 17.39 -19.75 -19.10
N GLN A 629 18.25 -19.35 -20.04
CA GLN A 629 19.57 -19.95 -20.28
C GLN A 629 20.67 -19.38 -19.39
N LEU A 630 20.38 -18.29 -18.66
CA LEU A 630 21.34 -17.72 -17.72
C LEU A 630 21.53 -18.67 -16.54
N ALA A 631 22.75 -19.19 -16.40
CA ALA A 631 23.16 -20.06 -15.30
C ALA A 631 23.37 -19.26 -14.00
N SER A 632 22.28 -18.72 -13.46
CA SER A 632 22.22 -17.98 -12.20
C SER A 632 21.07 -18.51 -11.33
N SER A 633 21.37 -18.76 -10.05
CA SER A 633 20.38 -19.15 -9.03
C SER A 633 19.75 -17.95 -8.33
N THR A 634 20.23 -16.73 -8.61
CA THR A 634 19.83 -15.49 -7.95
C THR A 634 19.05 -14.55 -8.87
N LYS A 635 18.94 -14.90 -10.16
CA LYS A 635 18.17 -14.14 -11.14
C LYS A 635 16.71 -13.99 -10.73
N ILE A 636 16.16 -12.81 -10.99
CA ILE A 636 14.74 -12.51 -10.78
C ILE A 636 13.88 -13.52 -11.59
N PRO A 637 12.73 -13.98 -11.06
CA PRO A 637 11.98 -15.05 -11.69
C PRO A 637 11.30 -14.57 -12.97
N GLY A 638 11.07 -15.51 -13.90
CA GLY A 638 10.39 -15.24 -15.19
C GLY A 638 8.98 -14.67 -15.07
N TYR A 639 8.39 -14.68 -13.87
CA TYR A 639 7.17 -13.91 -13.57
C TYR A 639 7.32 -12.44 -13.95
N TYR A 640 8.49 -11.81 -13.74
CA TYR A 640 8.72 -10.40 -14.04
C TYR A 640 9.20 -10.15 -15.48
N ASP A 641 9.20 -11.17 -16.35
CA ASP A 641 9.58 -10.98 -17.75
C ASP A 641 8.74 -9.88 -18.41
N LYS A 642 9.43 -8.98 -19.12
CA LYS A 642 8.93 -7.77 -19.80
C LYS A 642 8.25 -6.74 -18.89
N ALA A 643 8.45 -6.81 -17.57
CA ALA A 643 7.98 -5.77 -16.66
C ALA A 643 8.94 -4.58 -16.68
N LEU A 644 8.38 -3.38 -16.81
CA LEU A 644 9.10 -2.13 -16.56
C LEU A 644 9.11 -1.88 -15.06
N PHE A 645 10.29 -1.73 -14.46
CA PHE A 645 10.40 -1.33 -13.06
C PHE A 645 10.43 0.20 -12.96
N VAL A 646 9.60 0.74 -12.07
CA VAL A 646 9.54 2.17 -11.77
C VAL A 646 9.66 2.37 -10.27
N LEU A 647 10.28 3.48 -9.85
CA LEU A 647 10.58 3.75 -8.45
C LEU A 647 10.08 5.14 -8.05
N ASP A 648 9.83 5.33 -6.75
CA ASP A 648 9.56 6.65 -6.19
C ASP A 648 10.44 6.90 -4.97
N TRP A 649 11.22 7.98 -5.05
CA TRP A 649 12.18 8.38 -4.02
C TRP A 649 11.48 8.91 -2.76
N MET A 650 10.37 9.65 -2.88
CA MET A 650 9.64 10.20 -1.73
C MET A 650 8.86 9.12 -0.98
N ARG A 651 8.25 8.18 -1.72
CA ARG A 651 7.30 7.19 -1.21
C ARG A 651 7.93 5.82 -0.93
N ASN A 652 9.24 5.66 -1.15
CA ASN A 652 10.03 4.47 -0.78
C ASN A 652 9.51 3.15 -1.38
N TRP A 653 9.06 3.17 -2.63
CA TRP A 653 8.55 1.97 -3.28
C TRP A 653 9.19 1.71 -4.64
N ILE A 654 9.04 0.47 -5.09
CA ILE A 654 9.32 0.01 -6.45
C ILE A 654 8.06 -0.70 -6.94
N PHE A 655 7.65 -0.44 -8.18
CA PHE A 655 6.54 -1.13 -8.84
C PHE A 655 7.04 -1.82 -10.11
N ALA A 656 6.47 -2.98 -10.39
CA ALA A 656 6.60 -3.66 -11.69
C ALA A 656 5.36 -3.33 -12.53
N VAL A 657 5.56 -2.56 -13.59
CA VAL A 657 4.54 -2.15 -14.57
C VAL A 657 4.48 -3.19 -15.69
N ARG A 658 3.28 -3.70 -15.95
CA ARG A 658 3.00 -4.64 -17.03
C ARG A 658 2.50 -3.91 -18.25
N LEU A 659 3.13 -4.21 -19.37
CA LEU A 659 2.77 -3.70 -20.67
C LEU A 659 2.07 -4.78 -21.51
N ASP A 660 1.14 -4.38 -22.36
CA ASP A 660 0.52 -5.27 -23.35
C ASP A 660 1.48 -5.56 -24.54
N GLU A 661 1.05 -6.36 -25.51
CA GLU A 661 1.86 -6.68 -26.70
C GLU A 661 2.20 -5.44 -27.54
N ASN A 662 1.33 -4.43 -27.47
CA ASN A 662 1.55 -3.12 -28.08
C ASN A 662 2.33 -2.18 -27.16
N GLN A 663 2.94 -2.66 -26.07
CA GLN A 663 3.70 -1.90 -25.07
C GLN A 663 2.91 -0.81 -24.31
N ASN A 664 1.57 -0.86 -24.34
CA ASN A 664 0.74 0.07 -23.56
C ASN A 664 0.65 -0.39 -22.10
N PHE A 665 0.48 0.56 -21.18
CA PHE A 665 0.18 0.25 -19.79
C PHE A 665 -1.03 -0.69 -19.67
N LYS A 666 -0.86 -1.82 -18.98
CA LYS A 666 -1.93 -2.80 -18.71
C LYS A 666 -2.31 -2.82 -17.23
N ARG A 667 -1.31 -2.90 -16.35
CA ARG A 667 -1.46 -2.87 -14.89
C ARG A 667 -0.09 -2.62 -14.25
N MET A 668 -0.06 -2.44 -12.93
CA MET A 668 1.18 -2.49 -12.16
C MET A 668 0.97 -3.22 -10.84
N GLU A 669 2.07 -3.69 -10.25
CA GLU A 669 2.08 -4.33 -8.94
C GLU A 669 3.27 -3.86 -8.10
N PRO A 670 3.13 -3.67 -6.78
CA PRO A 670 4.26 -3.32 -5.94
C PRO A 670 5.28 -4.47 -5.90
N PHE A 671 6.55 -4.12 -5.98
CA PHE A 671 7.67 -5.04 -5.83
C PHE A 671 8.25 -4.92 -4.43
N MET A 672 8.28 -6.02 -3.68
CA MET A 672 8.72 -6.08 -2.29
C MET A 672 8.17 -4.97 -1.36
N PRO A 673 6.83 -4.78 -1.25
CA PRO A 673 6.24 -3.69 -0.46
C PRO A 673 6.46 -3.81 1.06
N THR A 674 6.80 -4.99 1.59
CA THR A 674 6.88 -5.27 3.03
C THR A 674 8.31 -5.49 3.51
N LEU A 675 9.08 -6.30 2.77
CA LEU A 675 10.43 -6.77 3.07
C LEU A 675 11.49 -6.02 2.27
N GLY A 676 11.10 -5.23 1.26
CA GLY A 676 12.03 -4.43 0.46
C GLY A 676 12.80 -3.39 1.27
N ASP A 677 12.15 -2.80 2.28
CA ASP A 677 12.72 -1.73 3.12
C ASP A 677 13.51 -0.70 2.29
N PHE A 678 12.94 -0.26 1.17
CA PHE A 678 13.65 0.62 0.25
C PHE A 678 13.89 1.99 0.91
N ARG A 679 15.11 2.51 0.79
CA ARG A 679 15.51 3.79 1.40
C ARG A 679 15.70 4.85 0.33
N ARG A 680 14.56 5.34 -0.19
CA ARG A 680 14.49 6.32 -1.27
C ARG A 680 15.34 5.89 -2.47
N PRO A 681 14.90 4.85 -3.19
CA PRO A 681 15.67 4.33 -4.31
C PRO A 681 15.76 5.40 -5.42
N VAL A 682 16.97 5.62 -5.94
CA VAL A 682 17.27 6.67 -6.92
C VAL A 682 17.78 6.15 -8.26
N ASP A 683 18.21 4.90 -8.30
CA ASP A 683 18.67 4.27 -9.53
C ASP A 683 18.65 2.74 -9.40
N MET A 684 18.51 2.04 -10.53
CA MET A 684 18.35 0.59 -10.59
C MET A 684 18.87 0.01 -11.91
N GLU A 685 19.71 -1.02 -11.82
CA GLU A 685 20.24 -1.75 -12.98
C GLU A 685 20.05 -3.27 -12.83
N ILE A 686 20.05 -3.96 -13.97
CA ILE A 686 20.02 -5.43 -14.04
C ILE A 686 21.44 -5.93 -14.26
N GLY A 687 21.97 -6.69 -13.30
CA GLY A 687 23.31 -7.27 -13.43
C GLY A 687 23.38 -8.42 -14.42
N PRO A 688 24.59 -8.81 -14.87
CA PRO A 688 24.80 -9.95 -15.76
C PRO A 688 24.38 -11.29 -15.13
N ASP A 689 24.24 -11.34 -13.81
CA ASP A 689 23.71 -12.48 -13.05
C ASP A 689 22.17 -12.50 -12.97
N GLY A 690 21.50 -11.51 -13.55
CA GLY A 690 20.04 -11.37 -13.58
C GLY A 690 19.44 -10.87 -12.27
N ALA A 691 20.25 -10.43 -11.31
CA ALA A 691 19.83 -9.78 -10.07
C ALA A 691 19.68 -8.27 -10.27
N PHE A 692 18.98 -7.61 -9.35
CA PHE A 692 18.84 -6.15 -9.37
C PHE A 692 19.88 -5.49 -8.47
N TYR A 693 20.46 -4.39 -8.95
CA TYR A 693 21.37 -3.52 -8.21
C TYR A 693 20.72 -2.16 -8.08
N ILE A 694 20.60 -1.65 -6.86
CA ILE A 694 19.81 -0.44 -6.57
C ILE A 694 20.66 0.51 -5.73
N LEU A 695 20.66 1.78 -6.09
CA LEU A 695 21.16 2.86 -5.23
C LEU A 695 20.02 3.44 -4.40
N GLU A 696 20.29 3.60 -3.11
CA GLU A 696 19.38 4.13 -2.11
C GLU A 696 19.96 5.41 -1.54
N TYR A 697 19.24 6.53 -1.69
CA TYR A 697 19.71 7.85 -1.29
C TYR A 697 19.75 8.04 0.24
N GLY A 698 19.01 7.23 0.99
CA GLY A 698 18.98 7.27 2.44
C GLY A 698 17.81 8.06 3.02
N SER A 699 17.84 8.28 4.33
CA SER A 699 16.67 8.74 5.09
C SER A 699 16.34 10.23 4.93
N VAL A 700 17.30 11.06 4.52
CA VAL A 700 17.20 12.52 4.63
C VAL A 700 17.78 13.20 3.39
N TYR A 701 17.09 14.24 2.92
CA TYR A 701 17.50 14.98 1.74
C TYR A 701 18.70 15.91 1.98
N GLY A 702 19.66 15.91 1.05
CA GLY A 702 20.75 16.88 0.96
C GLY A 702 21.77 16.83 2.10
N ILE A 703 21.89 15.68 2.78
CA ILE A 703 22.88 15.46 3.85
C ILE A 703 23.52 14.07 3.73
N ASP A 704 24.66 13.90 4.39
CA ASP A 704 25.29 12.59 4.59
C ASP A 704 24.35 11.66 5.39
N ASN A 705 23.98 10.53 4.79
CA ASN A 705 23.08 9.54 5.39
C ASN A 705 23.85 8.26 5.71
N GLU A 706 23.87 7.86 6.98
CA GLU A 706 24.42 6.55 7.41
C GLU A 706 23.66 5.37 6.76
N ASP A 707 22.42 5.61 6.34
CA ASP A 707 21.55 4.60 5.75
C ASP A 707 21.39 4.72 4.23
N ALA A 708 22.23 5.52 3.55
CA ALA A 708 22.35 5.49 2.09
C ALA A 708 23.24 4.32 1.63
N ARG A 709 22.84 3.63 0.57
CA ARG A 709 23.32 2.26 0.29
C ARG A 709 23.42 1.95 -1.18
N LEU A 710 24.35 1.05 -1.51
CA LEU A 710 24.27 0.18 -2.68
C LEU A 710 23.73 -1.17 -2.22
N VAL A 711 22.65 -1.64 -2.83
CA VAL A 711 22.00 -2.92 -2.47
C VAL A 711 21.85 -3.82 -3.68
N LYS A 712 21.87 -5.13 -3.41
CA LYS A 712 21.57 -6.17 -4.39
C LYS A 712 20.31 -6.92 -3.98
N VAL A 713 19.36 -7.08 -4.90
CA VAL A 713 18.15 -7.88 -4.70
C VAL A 713 18.23 -9.14 -5.54
N GLU A 714 18.17 -10.28 -4.88
CA GLU A 714 18.30 -11.61 -5.45
C GLU A 714 17.04 -12.44 -5.18
N PHE A 715 16.71 -13.37 -6.06
CA PHE A 715 15.58 -14.29 -5.85
C PHE A 715 16.06 -15.71 -5.52
N ASN A 716 15.57 -16.26 -4.41
CA ASN A 716 15.76 -17.66 -4.05
C ASN A 716 14.59 -18.52 -4.58
N GLY A 717 14.80 -19.12 -5.75
CA GLY A 717 13.89 -20.12 -6.31
C GLY A 717 14.02 -21.53 -5.71
N GLY A 718 14.99 -21.75 -4.81
CA GLY A 718 15.25 -23.03 -4.16
C GLY A 718 14.68 -23.13 -2.74
N ASN A 719 15.28 -24.03 -1.96
CA ASN A 719 14.97 -24.27 -0.54
C ASN A 719 15.31 -23.06 0.32
N ARG A 720 14.44 -22.71 1.27
CA ARG A 720 14.63 -21.61 2.22
C ARG A 720 15.04 -22.16 3.57
N ALA A 721 15.82 -21.40 4.32
CA ALA A 721 16.18 -21.80 5.67
C ALA A 721 14.98 -21.63 6.61
N PRO A 722 14.81 -22.52 7.60
CA PRO A 722 13.76 -22.37 8.60
C PRO A 722 13.99 -21.14 9.47
N VAL A 723 12.96 -20.68 10.17
CA VAL A 723 13.03 -19.65 11.20
C VAL A 723 12.79 -20.27 12.57
N ALA A 724 13.83 -20.32 13.39
CA ALA A 724 13.76 -20.75 14.79
C ALA A 724 13.05 -19.70 15.65
N ARG A 725 12.18 -20.15 16.56
CA ARG A 725 11.51 -19.31 17.56
C ARG A 725 11.37 -20.04 18.88
N ILE A 726 12.00 -19.53 19.93
CA ILE A 726 11.88 -20.02 21.30
C ILE A 726 10.67 -19.36 21.96
N MET A 727 9.90 -20.18 22.67
CA MET A 727 8.98 -19.73 23.71
C MET A 727 9.35 -20.37 25.05
N ALA A 728 9.22 -19.60 26.12
CA ALA A 728 9.24 -20.14 27.48
C ALA A 728 8.39 -19.26 28.40
N LYS A 729 7.91 -19.85 29.49
CA LYS A 729 7.32 -19.12 30.63
C LYS A 729 8.32 -19.12 31.78
N ASP A 730 8.18 -18.16 32.69
CA ASP A 730 8.98 -18.10 33.92
C ASP A 730 10.50 -18.04 33.67
N THR A 731 10.91 -17.19 32.71
CA THR A 731 12.33 -17.02 32.31
C THR A 731 13.20 -16.36 33.38
N ILE A 732 12.61 -16.00 34.51
CA ILE A 732 13.26 -15.36 35.66
C ILE A 732 12.74 -16.02 36.93
N GLY A 733 13.62 -16.40 37.84
CA GLY A 733 13.23 -16.95 39.14
C GLY A 733 14.41 -17.39 40.00
N LEU A 734 14.15 -18.16 41.06
CA LEU A 734 15.16 -18.69 41.98
C LEU A 734 15.62 -20.10 41.59
N ALA A 735 16.87 -20.46 41.91
CA ALA A 735 17.34 -21.83 41.76
C ALA A 735 16.71 -22.75 42.82
N PRO A 736 16.29 -23.99 42.48
CA PRO A 736 16.25 -24.54 41.12
C PRO A 736 15.06 -23.98 40.31
N LEU A 737 15.34 -23.44 39.12
CA LEU A 737 14.32 -22.89 38.21
C LEU A 737 14.02 -23.89 37.10
N LYS A 738 12.84 -24.52 37.15
CA LYS A 738 12.36 -25.39 36.08
C LYS A 738 11.62 -24.58 35.02
N VAL A 739 12.13 -24.58 33.80
CA VAL A 739 11.57 -23.84 32.66
C VAL A 739 11.04 -24.81 31.61
N ALA A 740 9.82 -24.57 31.14
CA ALA A 740 9.25 -25.26 29.98
C ALA A 740 9.51 -24.45 28.72
N PHE A 741 10.21 -25.06 27.75
CA PHE A 741 10.53 -24.47 26.47
C PHE A 741 9.65 -25.03 25.36
N SER A 742 9.42 -24.23 24.32
CA SER A 742 8.71 -24.63 23.13
C SER A 742 9.33 -24.03 21.89
N GLY A 743 9.59 -24.88 20.89
CA GLY A 743 10.00 -24.50 19.55
C GLY A 743 8.83 -24.48 18.56
N GLN A 744 7.58 -24.63 19.02
CA GLN A 744 6.40 -24.76 18.14
C GLN A 744 6.10 -23.53 17.28
N ARG A 745 6.65 -22.36 17.62
CA ARG A 745 6.58 -21.16 16.78
C ARG A 745 7.66 -21.10 15.71
N SER A 746 8.57 -22.06 15.69
CA SER A 746 9.52 -22.20 14.59
C SER A 746 8.76 -22.67 13.36
N SER A 747 9.15 -22.18 12.20
CA SER A 747 8.45 -22.43 10.95
C SER A 747 9.44 -22.55 9.81
N ASP A 748 9.13 -23.37 8.82
CA ASP A 748 9.79 -23.29 7.53
C ASP A 748 8.90 -22.53 6.56
N PRO A 749 9.42 -21.56 5.79
CA PRO A 749 8.70 -21.02 4.67
C PRO A 749 8.24 -22.09 3.66
N ASP A 750 8.95 -23.21 3.55
CA ASP A 750 8.58 -24.37 2.73
C ASP A 750 7.70 -25.34 3.57
N GLU A 751 6.37 -25.09 3.61
CA GLU A 751 5.41 -25.68 4.58
C GLU A 751 5.32 -27.22 4.63
N GLU A 752 5.84 -27.92 3.62
CA GLU A 752 5.90 -29.40 3.58
C GLU A 752 7.07 -29.96 4.43
N ASP A 753 8.02 -29.11 4.83
CA ASP A 753 9.26 -29.54 5.47
C ASP A 753 9.07 -29.92 6.94
N LYS A 754 9.58 -31.11 7.28
CA LYS A 754 9.64 -31.58 8.66
C LYS A 754 10.90 -31.08 9.34
N LEU A 755 10.71 -30.14 10.24
CA LEU A 755 11.78 -29.52 11.01
C LEU A 755 12.36 -30.44 12.08
N THR A 756 13.67 -30.32 12.30
CA THR A 756 14.39 -30.96 13.41
C THR A 756 14.89 -29.90 14.39
N TYR A 757 14.91 -30.24 15.68
CA TYR A 757 15.20 -29.30 16.77
C TYR A 757 16.46 -29.74 17.53
N GLU A 758 17.31 -28.78 17.91
CA GLU A 758 18.40 -29.00 18.87
C GLU A 758 18.41 -27.87 19.90
N TRP A 759 18.34 -28.25 21.18
CA TRP A 759 18.37 -27.31 22.30
C TRP A 759 19.70 -27.36 23.04
N ARG A 760 20.21 -26.20 23.44
CA ARG A 760 21.39 -26.05 24.30
C ARG A 760 21.04 -25.10 25.43
N PHE A 761 21.22 -25.53 26.68
CA PHE A 761 20.87 -24.73 27.86
C PHE A 761 22.09 -24.29 28.66
N GLU A 762 23.14 -25.13 28.71
CA GLU A 762 24.38 -24.87 29.44
C GLU A 762 25.59 -25.23 28.56
N GLY A 763 26.17 -24.23 27.90
CA GLY A 763 27.30 -24.40 26.99
C GLY A 763 26.91 -24.85 25.58
N ASN A 764 27.86 -25.44 24.84
CA ASN A 764 27.70 -25.75 23.42
C ASN A 764 27.16 -27.16 23.12
N GLN A 765 26.89 -27.98 24.14
CA GLN A 765 26.38 -29.34 23.95
C GLN A 765 24.87 -29.35 23.73
N VAL A 766 24.41 -30.22 22.81
CA VAL A 766 22.98 -30.44 22.57
C VAL A 766 22.40 -31.22 23.75
N ALA A 767 21.51 -30.57 24.49
CA ALA A 767 20.85 -31.10 25.67
C ALA A 767 19.51 -31.79 25.36
N SER A 768 18.82 -31.39 24.28
CA SER A 768 17.58 -32.05 23.84
C SER A 768 17.36 -31.90 22.33
N LYS A 769 16.60 -32.84 21.75
CA LYS A 769 16.12 -32.80 20.35
C LYS A 769 14.59 -32.74 20.23
N GLU A 770 13.89 -32.63 21.37
CA GLU A 770 12.44 -32.51 21.37
C GLU A 770 12.01 -31.11 20.94
N ALA A 771 10.82 -30.98 20.35
CA ALA A 771 10.27 -29.67 20.01
C ALA A 771 9.91 -28.84 21.26
N ASN A 772 9.53 -29.47 22.37
CA ASN A 772 9.06 -28.80 23.59
C ASN A 772 9.68 -29.40 24.87
N PRO A 773 11.00 -29.24 25.08
CA PRO A 773 11.65 -29.81 26.24
C PRO A 773 11.40 -29.00 27.51
N THR A 774 11.65 -29.61 28.67
CA THR A 774 11.80 -28.89 29.94
C THR A 774 13.23 -29.00 30.43
N TYR A 775 13.76 -27.93 31.03
CA TYR A 775 15.10 -27.93 31.63
C TYR A 775 15.08 -27.24 32.99
N THR A 776 15.84 -27.77 33.96
CA THR A 776 15.96 -27.22 35.31
C THR A 776 17.34 -26.61 35.49
N PHE A 777 17.39 -25.31 35.80
CA PHE A 777 18.63 -24.61 36.11
C PHE A 777 18.88 -24.67 37.63
N GLU A 778 19.88 -25.46 38.02
CA GLU A 778 20.16 -25.79 39.44
C GLU A 778 20.94 -24.70 40.19
N LYS A 779 21.60 -23.77 39.48
CA LYS A 779 22.46 -22.74 40.08
C LYS A 779 22.02 -21.34 39.66
N ASN A 780 22.25 -20.37 40.55
CA ASN A 780 22.09 -18.97 40.21
C ASN A 780 23.06 -18.57 39.10
N GLY A 781 22.59 -17.78 38.15
CA GLY A 781 23.34 -17.36 36.98
C GLY A 781 22.44 -16.86 35.86
N VAL A 782 23.07 -16.34 34.81
CA VAL A 782 22.40 -15.95 33.56
C VAL A 782 22.78 -16.98 32.50
N TYR A 783 21.78 -17.69 31.99
CA TYR A 783 21.94 -18.77 31.00
C TYR A 783 21.38 -18.35 29.65
N LYS A 784 21.91 -18.92 28.57
CA LYS A 784 21.39 -18.74 27.22
C LYS A 784 20.82 -20.08 26.74
N ALA A 785 19.50 -20.16 26.66
CA ALA A 785 18.82 -21.24 25.97
C ALA A 785 18.88 -20.97 24.46
N ILE A 786 19.51 -21.86 23.70
CA ILE A 786 19.67 -21.74 22.25
C ILE A 786 18.87 -22.87 21.60
N LEU A 787 18.02 -22.52 20.64
CA LEU A 787 17.29 -23.44 19.80
C LEU A 787 17.86 -23.36 18.39
N LYS A 788 18.32 -24.49 17.85
CA LYS A 788 18.60 -24.66 16.43
C LYS A 788 17.45 -25.41 15.78
N VAL A 789 17.01 -24.92 14.64
CA VAL A 789 16.02 -25.59 13.80
C VAL A 789 16.64 -25.86 12.44
N THR A 790 16.50 -27.08 11.94
CA THR A 790 17.10 -27.52 10.65
C THR A 790 16.05 -28.20 9.78
N ASP A 791 16.03 -27.87 8.50
CA ASP A 791 15.13 -28.46 7.50
C ASP A 791 15.71 -29.75 6.88
N PRO A 792 14.95 -30.47 6.02
CA PRO A 792 15.43 -31.66 5.33
C PRO A 792 16.57 -31.41 4.33
N ALA A 793 16.70 -30.20 3.79
CA ALA A 793 17.79 -29.81 2.88
C ALA A 793 19.10 -29.47 3.61
N GLY A 794 19.07 -29.42 4.95
CA GLY A 794 20.21 -29.16 5.82
C GLY A 794 20.44 -27.67 6.14
N GLN A 795 19.59 -26.75 5.70
CA GLN A 795 19.65 -25.36 6.12
C GLN A 795 19.13 -25.24 7.56
N SER A 796 19.64 -24.26 8.29
CA SER A 796 19.27 -24.09 9.69
C SER A 796 19.30 -22.65 10.16
N SER A 797 18.52 -22.36 11.19
CA SER A 797 18.58 -21.09 11.93
C SER A 797 18.60 -21.33 13.44
N LEU A 798 18.95 -20.27 14.17
CA LEU A 798 19.08 -20.26 15.61
C LEU A 798 18.21 -19.15 16.20
N ASP A 799 17.62 -19.42 17.36
CA ASP A 799 17.06 -18.41 18.25
C ASP A 799 17.65 -18.58 19.65
N THR A 800 17.74 -17.50 20.42
CA THR A 800 18.37 -17.48 21.74
C THR A 800 17.50 -16.72 22.74
N LEU A 801 17.23 -17.36 23.87
CA LEU A 801 16.47 -16.79 24.99
C LEU A 801 17.33 -16.79 26.25
N GLU A 802 17.39 -15.65 26.93
CA GLU A 802 18.10 -15.51 28.20
C GLU A 802 17.22 -15.98 29.37
N ILE A 803 17.78 -16.81 30.24
CA ILE A 803 17.15 -17.29 31.47
C ILE A 803 17.95 -16.77 32.67
N LYS A 804 17.26 -16.09 33.58
CA LYS A 804 17.85 -15.42 34.73
C LYS A 804 17.48 -16.15 36.01
N VAL A 805 18.47 -16.75 36.68
CA VAL A 805 18.27 -17.55 37.88
C VAL A 805 18.97 -16.88 39.06
N GLY A 806 18.25 -16.65 40.15
CA GLY A 806 18.78 -16.07 41.38
C GLY A 806 18.26 -14.68 41.74
N ASN A 807 17.20 -14.21 41.08
CA ASN A 807 16.41 -13.06 41.50
C ASN A 807 14.96 -13.23 41.02
N THR A 808 13.98 -12.61 41.67
CA THR A 808 12.59 -12.57 41.22
C THR A 808 12.20 -11.18 40.73
N LEU A 809 11.16 -11.07 39.90
CA LEU A 809 10.64 -9.76 39.52
C LEU A 809 9.88 -9.16 40.71
N PRO A 810 10.12 -7.89 41.09
CA PRO A 810 9.35 -7.26 42.14
C PRO A 810 7.87 -7.17 41.72
N GLN A 811 6.96 -7.44 42.63
CA GLN A 811 5.53 -7.21 42.46
C GLN A 811 5.25 -5.76 42.83
N VAL A 812 4.85 -4.95 41.85
CA VAL A 812 4.41 -3.56 42.05
C VAL A 812 2.90 -3.53 41.88
N ALA A 813 2.19 -2.89 42.80
CA ALA A 813 0.75 -2.71 42.73
C ALA A 813 0.38 -1.27 43.11
N ILE A 814 -0.35 -0.58 42.24
CA ILE A 814 -0.96 0.71 42.55
C ILE A 814 -2.35 0.45 43.13
N ASN A 815 -2.51 0.82 44.39
CA ASN A 815 -3.78 0.73 45.10
C ASN A 815 -4.40 2.12 45.28
N THR A 816 -5.73 2.19 45.20
CA THR A 816 -6.49 3.42 45.45
C THR A 816 -7.76 3.10 46.23
N THR A 817 -8.13 4.00 47.14
CA THR A 817 -9.39 3.88 47.88
C THR A 817 -10.58 4.40 47.07
N GLN A 818 -10.35 5.23 46.05
CA GLN A 818 -11.35 5.70 45.11
C GLN A 818 -11.59 4.69 43.98
N ASN A 819 -12.43 5.10 43.02
CA ASN A 819 -12.68 4.34 41.81
C ASN A 819 -11.40 4.24 40.97
N SER A 820 -11.02 3.02 40.61
CA SER A 820 -9.80 2.71 39.88
C SER A 820 -10.00 2.56 38.36
N SER A 821 -11.14 3.03 37.85
CA SER A 821 -11.50 3.04 36.42
C SER A 821 -11.92 4.41 35.90
N PHE A 822 -12.57 5.23 36.72
CA PHE A 822 -13.19 6.49 36.31
C PHE A 822 -12.67 7.72 37.06
N PHE A 823 -12.62 8.85 36.35
CA PHE A 823 -12.61 10.20 36.95
C PHE A 823 -13.90 10.95 36.56
N PHE A 824 -14.31 11.93 37.35
CA PHE A 824 -15.60 12.62 37.19
C PHE A 824 -15.42 14.03 36.65
N ALA A 825 -16.49 14.68 36.19
CA ALA A 825 -16.45 15.95 35.44
C ALA A 825 -15.79 17.15 36.16
N GLY A 826 -15.67 17.11 37.49
CA GLY A 826 -14.98 18.13 38.27
C GLY A 826 -13.56 17.71 38.68
N ALA A 827 -12.82 18.62 39.31
CA ALA A 827 -11.52 18.26 39.89
C ALA A 827 -11.71 17.24 41.01
N THR A 828 -11.32 15.98 40.79
CA THR A 828 -11.51 14.90 41.78
C THR A 828 -10.20 14.51 42.46
N PRO A 829 -10.21 14.23 43.78
CA PRO A 829 -9.06 13.68 44.46
C PRO A 829 -8.85 12.19 44.09
N LEU A 830 -7.59 11.79 43.88
CA LEU A 830 -7.14 10.41 43.75
C LEU A 830 -6.08 10.13 44.80
N ASN A 831 -6.46 9.40 45.85
CA ASN A 831 -5.52 8.88 46.84
C ASN A 831 -4.97 7.55 46.33
N TYR A 832 -3.66 7.42 46.31
CA TYR A 832 -3.00 6.19 45.88
C TYR A 832 -1.89 5.79 46.84
N THR A 833 -1.64 4.49 46.89
CA THR A 833 -0.48 3.87 47.53
C THR A 833 0.15 2.91 46.52
N VAL A 834 1.48 2.86 46.49
CA VAL A 834 2.23 1.90 45.69
C VAL A 834 2.76 0.84 46.65
N ASP A 835 2.18 -0.35 46.58
CA ASP A 835 2.63 -1.50 47.34
C ASP A 835 3.63 -2.29 46.51
N ILE A 836 4.80 -2.53 47.10
CA ILE A 836 5.88 -3.27 46.45
C ILE A 836 6.20 -4.47 47.33
N LYS A 837 6.18 -5.65 46.73
CA LYS A 837 6.64 -6.89 47.36
C LYS A 837 7.73 -7.49 46.50
N ASP A 838 8.83 -7.83 47.12
CA ASP A 838 9.96 -8.47 46.46
C ASP A 838 10.50 -9.56 47.40
N ASN A 839 10.88 -10.71 46.85
CA ASN A 839 11.30 -11.83 47.68
C ASN A 839 12.70 -11.59 48.27
N GLU A 840 13.54 -10.85 47.55
CA GLU A 840 14.93 -10.55 47.88
C GLU A 840 15.05 -9.26 48.73
N ASP A 841 14.31 -8.21 48.36
CA ASP A 841 14.27 -6.94 49.07
C ASP A 841 13.26 -6.96 50.23
N LYS A 842 13.67 -7.54 51.37
CA LYS A 842 12.88 -7.52 52.62
C LYS A 842 12.54 -6.10 53.11
N LEU A 843 13.29 -5.08 52.68
CA LEU A 843 13.05 -3.66 52.92
C LEU A 843 13.17 -2.87 51.61
N ILE A 844 12.03 -2.36 51.13
CA ILE A 844 11.89 -1.61 49.88
C ILE A 844 12.55 -0.22 49.99
N ASP A 845 13.41 0.10 49.02
CA ASP A 845 14.02 1.43 48.92
C ASP A 845 13.10 2.42 48.18
N ASN A 846 12.40 3.25 48.95
CA ASN A 846 11.49 4.27 48.42
C ASN A 846 12.15 5.26 47.44
N LYS A 847 13.49 5.41 47.43
CA LYS A 847 14.18 6.26 46.45
C LYS A 847 14.16 5.67 45.04
N LYS A 848 14.06 4.34 44.91
CA LYS A 848 14.00 3.63 43.62
C LYS A 848 12.59 3.49 43.07
N VAL A 849 11.56 3.83 43.85
CA VAL A 849 10.17 3.89 43.39
C VAL A 849 10.01 5.11 42.49
N GLN A 850 9.48 4.92 41.30
CA GLN A 850 9.20 5.99 40.34
C GLN A 850 7.70 6.04 40.08
N VAL A 851 7.05 7.14 40.45
CA VAL A 851 5.62 7.36 40.23
C VAL A 851 5.41 8.60 39.36
N LYS A 852 4.57 8.46 38.33
CA LYS A 852 4.24 9.54 37.38
C LYS A 852 2.75 9.53 37.06
N LEU A 853 2.14 10.71 36.98
CA LEU A 853 0.77 10.93 36.50
C LEU A 853 0.83 11.70 35.17
N ASN A 854 0.22 11.14 34.14
CA ASN A 854 0.07 11.78 32.83
C ASN A 854 -1.42 11.92 32.46
N TYR A 855 -1.81 13.01 31.82
CA TYR A 855 -3.12 13.16 31.17
C TYR A 855 -2.95 13.15 29.65
N ILE A 856 -3.61 12.22 28.98
CA ILE A 856 -3.61 12.08 27.52
C ILE A 856 -4.96 12.57 26.99
N PRO A 857 -5.05 13.72 26.29
CA PRO A 857 -6.28 14.19 25.67
C PRO A 857 -6.83 13.18 24.66
N LYS A 858 -8.16 13.12 24.50
CA LYS A 858 -8.81 12.29 23.47
C LYS A 858 -8.55 12.90 22.07
N VAL A 859 -8.18 12.06 21.10
CA VAL A 859 -8.05 12.45 19.69
C VAL A 859 -9.14 11.74 18.89
N LEU A 860 -9.74 12.47 17.94
CA LEU A 860 -10.73 11.94 17.02
C LEU A 860 -10.00 11.18 15.91
N THR A 861 -9.79 9.87 16.08
CA THR A 861 -9.35 8.96 15.01
C THR A 861 -10.46 7.98 14.70
N ASN A 862 -10.61 7.59 13.43
CA ASN A 862 -11.55 6.53 13.01
C ASN A 862 -11.07 5.11 13.39
N GLU A 863 -9.87 4.98 13.94
CA GLU A 863 -9.31 3.73 14.47
C GLU A 863 -9.51 3.64 15.98
N PRO A 864 -9.81 2.44 16.53
CA PRO A 864 -9.88 2.25 17.97
C PRO A 864 -8.52 2.60 18.59
N LEU A 865 -8.54 3.43 19.63
CA LEU A 865 -7.39 3.60 20.51
C LEU A 865 -7.01 2.23 21.08
N ILE A 866 -5.93 1.69 20.54
CA ILE A 866 -4.98 0.72 21.10
C ILE A 866 -5.41 0.16 22.47
N GLY A 867 -5.63 -1.17 22.53
CA GLY A 867 -5.99 -1.87 23.76
C GLY A 867 -5.01 -1.65 24.91
N HIS A 868 -5.47 -1.92 26.14
CA HIS A 868 -4.80 -1.65 27.42
C HIS A 868 -3.31 -2.04 27.55
N GLN A 869 -2.75 -2.86 26.65
CA GLN A 869 -1.37 -3.37 26.73
C GLN A 869 -0.32 -2.58 25.90
N GLN A 870 -0.71 -1.66 25.01
CA GLN A 870 0.22 -0.99 24.08
C GLN A 870 0.41 0.52 24.34
N ILE A 871 -0.13 1.06 25.44
CA ILE A 871 -0.18 2.51 25.73
C ILE A 871 1.16 3.08 26.27
N THR A 872 2.25 2.30 26.26
CA THR A 872 3.49 2.68 26.96
C THR A 872 4.28 3.82 26.30
N ASN A 873 3.96 4.28 25.08
CA ASN A 873 4.76 5.30 24.36
C ASN A 873 4.03 6.21 23.34
N LEU A 874 2.72 6.48 23.45
CA LEU A 874 2.01 7.23 22.40
C LEU A 874 2.11 8.76 22.50
N ASN A 875 2.82 9.37 21.56
CA ASN A 875 2.59 10.75 21.13
C ASN A 875 1.98 10.69 19.70
N ILE A 876 0.76 11.19 19.54
CA ILE A 876 -0.01 11.03 18.29
C ILE A 876 0.59 11.86 17.16
N GLY A 877 0.97 13.11 17.42
CA GLY A 877 1.70 13.93 16.46
C GLY A 877 3.01 13.28 16.02
N LYS A 878 3.75 12.64 16.93
CA LYS A 878 4.95 11.87 16.59
C LYS A 878 4.65 10.68 15.68
N THR A 879 3.52 10.02 15.89
CA THR A 879 3.11 8.84 15.10
C THR A 879 2.67 9.24 13.69
N LEU A 880 1.81 10.26 13.58
CA LEU A 880 1.40 10.85 12.30
C LEU A 880 2.61 11.38 11.51
N MET A 881 3.55 12.03 12.20
CA MET A 881 4.79 12.51 11.59
C MET A 881 5.73 11.36 11.17
N ALA A 882 5.69 10.21 11.86
CA ALA A 882 6.49 9.04 11.48
C ALA A 882 5.92 8.29 10.26
N ASN A 883 4.59 8.36 10.07
CA ASN A 883 3.89 7.77 8.93
C ASN A 883 3.76 8.73 7.74
N SER A 884 4.39 9.91 7.80
CA SER A 884 4.47 10.86 6.70
C SER A 884 5.92 11.02 6.22
N ASP A 885 6.07 11.68 5.08
CA ASP A 885 7.31 12.02 4.42
C ASP A 885 7.98 13.29 4.99
N CYS A 886 7.42 13.90 6.05
CA CYS A 886 8.00 15.04 6.75
C CYS A 886 9.50 14.87 7.07
N LYS A 887 9.92 13.63 7.41
CA LYS A 887 11.31 13.31 7.76
C LYS A 887 12.28 13.31 6.58
N ALA A 888 11.78 13.31 5.34
CA ALA A 888 12.62 13.49 4.17
C ALA A 888 13.32 14.85 4.19
N CYS A 889 12.63 15.90 4.65
CA CYS A 889 13.12 17.28 4.59
C CYS A 889 13.41 17.91 5.96
N HIS A 890 12.94 17.30 7.06
CA HIS A 890 13.10 17.81 8.42
C HIS A 890 13.72 16.77 9.35
N GLN A 891 14.64 17.21 10.21
CA GLN A 891 15.18 16.41 11.31
C GLN A 891 14.77 17.00 12.66
N ILE A 892 14.88 16.22 13.74
CA ILE A 892 14.47 16.68 15.08
C ILE A 892 15.33 17.87 15.50
N ASP A 893 16.65 17.72 15.49
CA ASP A 893 17.61 18.64 16.10
C ASP A 893 18.65 19.20 15.13
N LYS A 894 18.73 18.66 13.91
CA LYS A 894 19.63 19.11 12.84
C LYS A 894 18.85 19.78 11.70
N LYS A 895 19.50 20.71 11.00
CA LYS A 895 18.96 21.30 9.77
C LYS A 895 19.17 20.33 8.60
N SER A 896 18.22 20.25 7.68
CA SER A 896 18.33 19.60 6.36
C SER A 896 17.95 20.65 5.30
N VAL A 897 17.20 20.31 4.25
CA VAL A 897 16.63 21.30 3.33
C VAL A 897 15.55 22.14 4.02
N GLY A 898 14.79 21.54 4.94
CA GLY A 898 13.95 22.25 5.90
C GLY A 898 14.66 22.56 7.22
N PRO A 899 14.13 23.50 8.03
CA PRO A 899 14.63 23.77 9.39
C PRO A 899 14.46 22.55 10.31
N ALA A 900 15.27 22.47 11.37
CA ALA A 900 15.10 21.43 12.37
C ALA A 900 13.76 21.63 13.12
N PHE A 901 13.06 20.55 13.49
CA PHE A 901 11.82 20.66 14.26
C PHE A 901 12.04 21.38 15.59
N MET A 902 13.20 21.22 16.22
CA MET A 902 13.62 21.97 17.41
C MET A 902 13.72 23.48 17.15
N GLU A 903 14.15 23.92 15.97
CA GLU A 903 14.21 25.34 15.61
C GLU A 903 12.82 25.93 15.39
N VAL A 904 11.95 25.17 14.69
CA VAL A 904 10.54 25.52 14.54
C VAL A 904 9.87 25.64 15.91
N SER A 905 10.11 24.66 16.79
CA SER A 905 9.63 24.68 18.17
C SER A 905 10.09 25.92 18.91
N LYS A 906 11.40 26.22 18.93
CA LYS A 906 11.97 27.39 19.63
C LYS A 906 11.43 28.72 19.09
N LYS A 907 11.21 28.85 17.77
CA LYS A 907 10.73 30.09 17.15
C LYS A 907 9.26 30.38 17.49
N TYR A 908 8.44 29.34 17.60
CA TYR A 908 6.99 29.50 17.72
C TYR A 908 6.43 29.09 19.10
N VAL A 909 7.25 28.56 20.01
CA VAL A 909 6.83 28.26 21.38
C VAL A 909 6.34 29.54 22.08
N GLY A 910 5.09 29.54 22.53
CA GLY A 910 4.44 30.71 23.15
C GLY A 910 3.56 31.56 22.22
N ASP A 911 3.63 31.39 20.89
CA ASP A 911 2.70 32.03 19.95
C ASP A 911 1.37 31.27 19.91
N LYS A 912 0.30 31.88 20.45
CA LYS A 912 -1.04 31.29 20.54
C LYS A 912 -1.69 31.02 19.17
N THR A 913 -1.21 31.66 18.11
CA THR A 913 -1.73 31.51 16.74
C THR A 913 -0.90 30.56 15.88
N ALA A 914 0.30 30.20 16.33
CA ALA A 914 1.25 29.42 15.54
C ALA A 914 0.70 28.05 15.14
N THR A 915 0.00 27.35 16.04
CA THR A 915 -0.50 26.00 15.76
C THR A 915 -1.41 25.96 14.54
N ALA A 916 -2.39 26.85 14.46
CA ALA A 916 -3.34 26.90 13.34
C ALA A 916 -2.65 27.33 12.03
N ARG A 917 -1.74 28.31 12.10
CA ARG A 917 -1.00 28.81 10.93
C ARG A 917 -0.07 27.74 10.37
N LEU A 918 0.69 27.06 11.24
CA LEU A 918 1.63 26.02 10.84
C LEU A 918 0.90 24.78 10.34
N ALA A 919 -0.26 24.41 10.92
CA ALA A 919 -1.07 23.30 10.40
C ALA A 919 -1.55 23.59 8.96
N ASN A 920 -2.03 24.81 8.70
CA ASN A 920 -2.37 25.22 7.34
C ASN A 920 -1.14 25.21 6.40
N LYS A 921 0.02 25.61 6.92
CA LYS A 921 1.27 25.57 6.15
C LYS A 921 1.67 24.14 5.78
N VAL A 922 1.52 23.17 6.68
CA VAL A 922 1.75 21.73 6.40
C VAL A 922 0.87 21.25 5.25
N ILE A 923 -0.42 21.59 5.28
CA ILE A 923 -1.40 21.16 4.27
C ILE A 923 -1.11 21.81 2.91
N THR A 924 -0.83 23.11 2.88
CA THR A 924 -0.72 23.90 1.65
C THR A 924 0.70 24.04 1.10
N GLY A 925 1.71 23.71 1.89
CA GLY A 925 3.11 23.89 1.54
C GLY A 925 3.58 25.35 1.45
N GLY A 926 4.73 25.56 0.81
CA GLY A 926 5.27 26.86 0.41
C GLY A 926 6.52 27.32 1.19
N GLY A 927 7.14 28.41 0.74
CA GLY A 927 8.45 28.89 1.22
C GLY A 927 8.44 30.27 1.91
N GLY A 928 9.64 30.86 2.08
CA GLY A 928 9.84 32.28 2.44
C GLY A 928 10.12 32.61 3.91
N VAL A 929 9.99 31.66 4.83
CA VAL A 929 10.17 31.91 6.29
C VAL A 929 11.52 31.41 6.83
N TRP A 930 12.09 30.39 6.18
CA TRP A 930 13.28 29.65 6.64
C TRP A 930 14.35 29.51 5.55
N GLY A 931 14.16 30.19 4.42
CA GLY A 931 15.00 30.11 3.23
C GLY A 931 14.17 30.06 1.95
N ASP A 932 14.86 29.85 0.83
CA ASP A 932 14.29 29.89 -0.53
C ASP A 932 13.62 28.56 -0.92
N HIS A 933 13.96 27.45 -0.25
CA HIS A 933 13.33 26.15 -0.47
C HIS A 933 11.90 26.13 0.10
N ALA A 934 10.93 25.90 -0.78
CA ALA A 934 9.54 25.70 -0.40
C ALA A 934 9.31 24.31 0.20
N MET A 935 8.44 24.23 1.21
CA MET A 935 8.01 22.95 1.77
C MET A 935 6.92 22.33 0.89
N ASN A 936 7.00 21.03 0.62
CA ASN A 936 5.97 20.27 -0.10
C ASN A 936 4.61 20.36 0.61
N ALA A 937 3.54 20.36 -0.17
CA ALA A 937 2.17 20.36 0.34
C ALA A 937 1.76 18.95 0.81
N HIS A 938 0.98 18.88 1.89
CA HIS A 938 0.38 17.64 2.40
C HIS A 938 -1.16 17.76 2.39
N PRO A 939 -1.81 17.95 1.22
CA PRO A 939 -3.25 18.17 1.12
C PRO A 939 -4.08 16.96 1.57
N GLN A 940 -3.46 15.79 1.68
CA GLN A 940 -4.07 14.57 2.19
C GLN A 940 -4.30 14.57 3.71
N LEU A 941 -3.61 15.43 4.47
CA LEU A 941 -3.79 15.50 5.92
C LEU A 941 -5.01 16.35 6.28
N SER A 942 -5.81 15.87 7.23
CA SER A 942 -6.86 16.67 7.84
C SER A 942 -6.26 17.83 8.64
N ARG A 943 -7.05 18.87 8.88
CA ARG A 943 -6.61 20.01 9.70
C ARG A 943 -6.28 19.60 11.13
N GLU A 944 -6.99 18.61 11.66
CA GLU A 944 -6.81 18.04 12.98
C GLU A 944 -5.50 17.23 13.03
N GLU A 945 -5.23 16.39 12.03
CA GLU A 945 -3.99 15.60 11.95
C GLU A 945 -2.76 16.52 11.84
N ALA A 946 -2.79 17.51 10.94
CA ALA A 946 -1.72 18.50 10.80
C ALA A 946 -1.52 19.30 12.10
N THR A 947 -2.60 19.58 12.83
CA THR A 947 -2.54 20.25 14.15
C THR A 947 -1.82 19.39 15.18
N GLU A 948 -2.06 18.09 15.23
CA GLU A 948 -1.37 17.18 16.17
C GLU A 948 0.13 17.05 15.85
N ILE A 949 0.50 16.97 14.57
CA ILE A 949 1.91 17.00 14.14
C ILE A 949 2.58 18.29 14.64
N VAL A 950 1.95 19.45 14.41
CA VAL A 950 2.49 20.74 14.82
C VAL A 950 2.60 20.86 16.35
N LYS A 951 1.61 20.38 17.11
CA LYS A 951 1.68 20.35 18.59
C LYS A 951 2.86 19.51 19.07
N TYR A 952 3.11 18.36 18.44
CA TYR A 952 4.28 17.55 18.75
C TYR A 952 5.57 18.32 18.47
N VAL A 953 5.71 18.91 17.27
CA VAL A 953 6.88 19.73 16.91
C VAL A 953 7.11 20.84 17.94
N LEU A 954 6.08 21.61 18.30
CA LEU A 954 6.17 22.71 19.27
C LEU A 954 6.46 22.24 20.72
N SER A 955 6.28 20.96 21.01
CA SER A 955 6.61 20.40 22.33
C SER A 955 8.10 20.08 22.49
N LEU A 956 8.86 19.94 21.39
CA LEU A 956 10.22 19.42 21.41
C LEU A 956 11.19 20.32 22.19
N SER A 957 11.02 21.65 22.15
CA SER A 957 11.87 22.59 22.88
C SER A 957 11.44 22.84 24.33
N VAL A 958 10.33 22.25 24.79
CA VAL A 958 9.80 22.44 26.14
C VAL A 958 10.36 21.35 27.06
N LYS A 959 11.30 21.69 27.95
CA LYS A 959 11.72 20.79 29.04
C LYS A 959 10.55 20.55 29.98
N GLN A 960 9.92 19.37 29.90
CA GLN A 960 8.95 18.95 30.92
C GLN A 960 9.71 18.63 32.21
N PRO A 961 9.39 19.27 33.36
CA PRO A 961 9.99 18.90 34.62
C PRO A 961 9.51 17.49 35.02
N ASP A 962 10.44 16.56 35.24
CA ASP A 962 10.17 15.26 35.86
C ASP A 962 9.70 15.47 37.31
N LYS A 963 8.42 15.78 37.50
CA LYS A 963 7.78 15.77 38.82
C LYS A 963 7.58 14.33 39.25
N LYS A 964 8.61 13.76 39.88
CA LYS A 964 8.54 12.48 40.59
C LYS A 964 7.53 12.61 41.72
N LEU A 965 6.44 11.82 41.66
CA LEU A 965 5.45 11.75 42.71
C LEU A 965 5.92 10.80 43.84
N PRO A 966 5.49 11.00 45.10
CA PRO A 966 5.80 10.07 46.20
C PRO A 966 5.16 8.68 45.98
N ALA A 967 5.60 7.66 46.72
CA ALA A 967 5.02 6.31 46.65
C ALA A 967 3.59 6.21 47.23
N GLN A 968 3.17 7.22 47.99
CA GLN A 968 1.78 7.40 48.42
C GLN A 968 1.44 8.89 48.41
N GLY A 969 0.21 9.24 48.09
CA GLY A 969 -0.22 10.64 48.11
C GLY A 969 -1.65 10.86 47.63
N ALA A 970 -2.06 12.12 47.69
CA ALA A 970 -3.35 12.60 47.19
C ALA A 970 -3.09 13.49 45.95
N LEU A 971 -3.59 13.08 44.79
CA LEU A 971 -3.50 13.83 43.54
C LEU A 971 -4.83 14.53 43.26
N SER A 972 -4.78 15.71 42.64
CA SER A 972 -5.98 16.39 42.13
C SER A 972 -6.04 16.23 40.62
N LEU A 973 -6.99 15.44 40.14
CA LEU A 973 -7.23 15.21 38.72
C LEU A 973 -7.99 16.42 38.14
N LYS A 974 -7.28 17.41 37.60
CA LYS A 974 -7.89 18.68 37.14
C LYS A 974 -7.61 19.05 35.69
N ASP A 975 -6.63 18.43 35.04
CA ASP A 975 -6.23 18.73 33.65
C ASP A 975 -7.33 18.50 32.58
N HIS A 976 -8.41 17.79 32.92
CA HIS A 976 -9.57 17.60 32.04
C HIS A 976 -10.63 18.71 32.19
N VAL A 977 -10.58 19.49 33.27
CA VAL A 977 -11.59 20.52 33.59
C VAL A 977 -11.56 21.62 32.52
N GLY A 978 -12.72 21.95 31.96
CA GLY A 978 -12.87 22.98 30.92
C GLY A 978 -12.52 22.53 29.49
N LYS A 979 -12.32 21.23 29.25
CA LYS A 979 -12.11 20.66 27.90
C LYS A 979 -13.39 20.04 27.37
N GLU A 980 -13.71 20.28 26.10
CA GLU A 980 -14.92 19.73 25.43
C GLU A 980 -14.87 18.20 25.30
N GLU A 981 -13.70 17.63 24.99
CA GLU A 981 -13.48 16.17 24.88
C GLU A 981 -12.50 15.70 25.97
N GLN A 982 -12.95 14.74 26.78
CA GLN A 982 -12.20 14.24 27.94
C GLN A 982 -11.27 13.07 27.56
N GLY A 983 -10.02 13.17 28.00
CA GLY A 983 -8.94 12.21 27.78
C GLY A 983 -8.84 11.14 28.87
N ARG A 984 -7.65 10.54 29.03
CA ARG A 984 -7.38 9.53 30.09
C ARG A 984 -6.26 9.99 31.01
N TYR A 985 -6.37 9.69 32.30
CA TYR A 985 -5.24 9.76 33.22
C TYR A 985 -4.53 8.42 33.28
N ILE A 986 -3.20 8.45 33.32
CA ILE A 986 -2.34 7.29 33.48
C ILE A 986 -1.41 7.56 34.66
N LEU A 987 -1.64 6.84 35.75
CA LEU A 987 -0.73 6.79 36.89
C LEU A 987 0.12 5.53 36.74
N SER A 988 1.42 5.69 36.55
CA SER A 988 2.37 4.59 36.44
C SER A 988 3.29 4.56 37.66
N ALA A 989 3.56 3.38 38.19
CA ALA A 989 4.52 3.15 39.25
C ALA A 989 5.48 2.04 38.83
N SER A 990 6.78 2.24 39.04
CA SER A 990 7.80 1.22 38.81
C SER A 990 8.76 1.15 39.98
N TYR A 991 9.31 -0.05 40.20
CA TYR A 991 10.34 -0.29 41.19
C TYR A 991 11.45 -1.12 40.56
N THR A 992 12.68 -0.72 40.86
CA THR A 992 13.87 -1.51 40.56
C THR A 992 14.42 -2.03 41.89
N ASP A 993 14.54 -3.35 42.01
CA ASP A 993 15.07 -3.99 43.21
C ASP A 993 16.58 -3.68 43.40
N LYS A 994 17.21 -4.27 44.43
CA LYS A 994 18.66 -4.20 44.64
C LYS A 994 19.44 -5.29 43.89
N GLY A 995 18.74 -6.19 43.20
CA GLY A 995 19.28 -7.43 42.67
C GLY A 995 19.42 -8.50 43.75
N GLY A 996 19.48 -9.75 43.30
CA GLY A 996 19.77 -10.92 44.12
C GLY A 996 21.17 -11.45 43.83
N ALA A 997 21.27 -12.73 43.47
CA ALA A 997 22.50 -13.33 42.93
C ALA A 997 22.78 -12.92 41.47
N ILE A 998 21.91 -12.10 40.87
CA ILE A 998 22.02 -11.51 39.52
C ILE A 998 21.63 -10.03 39.55
N THR A 999 21.81 -9.31 38.45
CA THR A 999 21.57 -7.86 38.32
C THR A 999 20.15 -7.44 38.72
N PRO A 1000 19.96 -6.19 39.16
CA PRO A 1000 18.65 -5.66 39.51
C PRO A 1000 17.60 -5.81 38.41
N LEU A 1001 16.35 -6.04 38.81
CA LEU A 1001 15.20 -6.14 37.92
C LEU A 1001 14.18 -5.03 38.20
N THR A 1002 13.53 -4.58 37.14
CA THR A 1002 12.49 -3.55 37.20
C THR A 1002 11.15 -4.15 36.79
N ASN A 1003 10.12 -3.90 37.58
CA ASN A 1003 8.73 -4.17 37.19
C ASN A 1003 7.88 -2.90 37.41
N GLN A 1004 6.69 -2.87 36.80
CA GLN A 1004 5.78 -1.73 36.87
C GLN A 1004 4.32 -2.14 36.93
N ASP A 1005 3.50 -1.24 37.46
CA ASP A 1005 2.05 -1.29 37.39
C ASP A 1005 1.48 0.04 36.87
N ILE A 1006 0.30 -0.01 36.25
CA ILE A 1006 -0.32 1.13 35.58
C ILE A 1006 -1.81 1.17 35.93
N LEU A 1007 -2.22 2.29 36.53
CA LEU A 1007 -3.62 2.65 36.75
C LEU A 1007 -4.08 3.63 35.67
N VAL A 1008 -5.04 3.21 34.84
CA VAL A 1008 -5.65 4.05 33.79
C VAL A 1008 -7.05 4.47 34.22
N LEU A 1009 -7.30 5.77 34.31
CA LEU A 1009 -8.61 6.34 34.59
C LEU A 1009 -9.18 6.97 33.32
N ARG A 1010 -10.40 6.60 32.97
CA ARG A 1010 -11.17 7.15 31.85
C ARG A 1010 -12.30 8.05 32.37
N PRO A 1011 -12.93 8.91 31.54
CA PRO A 1011 -14.04 9.71 32.01
C PRO A 1011 -15.21 8.81 32.44
N ASN A 1012 -15.91 9.19 33.50
CA ASN A 1012 -17.09 8.46 34.00
C ASN A 1012 -18.24 8.44 32.99
N ARG A 1013 -18.28 9.42 32.07
CA ARG A 1013 -19.08 9.35 30.85
C ARG A 1013 -18.29 8.69 29.73
N VAL A 1014 -18.64 7.44 29.44
CA VAL A 1014 -18.01 6.62 28.41
C VAL A 1014 -18.81 6.73 27.12
N THR A 1015 -18.18 7.23 26.05
CA THR A 1015 -18.76 7.14 24.70
C THR A 1015 -18.93 5.68 24.33
N ALA A 1016 -20.10 5.29 23.86
CA ALA A 1016 -20.41 3.89 23.59
C ALA A 1016 -19.52 3.29 22.49
N ALA A 1017 -19.13 4.11 21.49
CA ALA A 1017 -18.18 3.70 20.47
C ALA A 1017 -16.79 3.31 21.03
N ASP A 1018 -16.43 3.74 22.24
CA ASP A 1018 -15.16 3.40 22.90
C ASP A 1018 -15.18 2.01 23.58
N ALA A 1019 -16.22 1.19 23.34
CA ALA A 1019 -16.30 -0.15 23.90
C ALA A 1019 -15.15 -1.06 23.44
N ASP A 1020 -14.66 -1.90 24.35
CA ASP A 1020 -13.49 -2.77 24.14
C ASP A 1020 -13.81 -3.96 23.22
N ILE A 1021 -15.04 -4.49 23.30
CA ILE A 1021 -15.55 -5.58 22.43
C ILE A 1021 -16.96 -5.22 21.99
N LEU A 1022 -17.28 -5.50 20.72
CA LEU A 1022 -18.63 -5.44 20.18
C LEU A 1022 -19.04 -6.83 19.68
N PHE A 1023 -20.28 -7.24 19.97
CA PHE A 1023 -20.87 -8.46 19.46
C PHE A 1023 -22.26 -8.16 18.90
N LYS A 1024 -22.43 -8.40 17.60
CA LYS A 1024 -23.67 -8.15 16.84
C LYS A 1024 -24.15 -6.69 16.90
N MET A 1025 -23.22 -5.74 16.89
CA MET A 1025 -23.50 -4.30 16.81
C MET A 1025 -22.28 -3.58 16.23
N ASN A 1026 -22.47 -2.37 15.70
CA ASN A 1026 -21.43 -1.63 14.97
C ASN A 1026 -21.24 -0.22 15.53
N ARG A 1027 -20.05 0.35 15.31
CA ARG A 1027 -19.76 1.77 15.58
C ARG A 1027 -20.34 2.65 14.47
N GLN A 1028 -21.04 3.71 14.85
CA GLN A 1028 -21.62 4.71 13.95
C GLN A 1028 -21.25 6.11 14.47
N GLY A 1029 -20.07 6.60 14.09
CA GLY A 1029 -19.49 7.80 14.70
C GLY A 1029 -19.29 7.61 16.21
N LYS A 1030 -19.93 8.47 17.03
CA LYS A 1030 -19.90 8.37 18.50
C LYS A 1030 -20.85 7.32 19.08
N ARG A 1031 -21.73 6.71 18.26
CA ARG A 1031 -22.81 5.81 18.73
C ARG A 1031 -22.49 4.34 18.48
N LEU A 1032 -23.10 3.48 19.27
CA LEU A 1032 -23.33 2.07 18.93
C LEU A 1032 -24.73 1.92 18.34
N GLY A 1033 -24.78 1.34 17.16
CA GLY A 1033 -26.01 1.06 16.42
C GLY A 1033 -26.07 -0.39 15.95
N ASN A 1034 -27.12 -0.70 15.20
CA ASN A 1034 -27.42 -2.08 14.77
C ASN A 1034 -27.54 -3.05 15.95
N ILE A 1035 -28.19 -2.62 17.02
CA ILE A 1035 -28.34 -3.39 18.25
C ILE A 1035 -29.59 -4.27 18.13
N HIS A 1036 -29.39 -5.58 18.23
CA HIS A 1036 -30.45 -6.60 18.19
C HIS A 1036 -30.53 -7.37 19.52
N ASN A 1037 -31.53 -8.24 19.66
CA ASN A 1037 -31.59 -9.17 20.78
C ASN A 1037 -30.32 -10.02 20.87
N LYS A 1038 -29.79 -10.16 22.09
CA LYS A 1038 -28.53 -10.79 22.48
C LYS A 1038 -27.27 -10.12 21.90
N SER A 1039 -27.39 -8.92 21.34
CA SER A 1039 -26.20 -8.11 21.06
C SER A 1039 -25.62 -7.65 22.38
N TYR A 1040 -24.30 -7.51 22.45
CA TYR A 1040 -23.67 -6.92 23.61
C TYR A 1040 -22.40 -6.17 23.24
N PHE A 1041 -22.04 -5.21 24.08
CA PHE A 1041 -20.69 -4.67 24.10
C PHE A 1041 -20.06 -4.89 25.47
N VAL A 1042 -18.73 -4.85 25.51
CA VAL A 1042 -17.96 -5.09 26.72
C VAL A 1042 -17.11 -3.87 27.04
N LEU A 1043 -17.15 -3.47 28.32
CA LEU A 1043 -16.14 -2.60 28.92
C LEU A 1043 -15.29 -3.46 29.85
N LYS A 1044 -14.00 -3.58 29.55
CA LYS A 1044 -13.10 -4.47 30.28
C LYS A 1044 -12.58 -3.85 31.57
N ASN A 1045 -12.40 -4.69 32.59
CA ASN A 1045 -11.69 -4.38 33.83
C ASN A 1045 -12.20 -3.11 34.52
N ILE A 1046 -13.52 -2.99 34.69
CA ILE A 1046 -14.20 -1.83 35.27
C ILE A 1046 -14.43 -2.03 36.77
N ASP A 1047 -14.04 -1.03 37.54
CA ASP A 1047 -14.33 -0.87 38.97
C ASP A 1047 -15.63 -0.07 39.13
N LEU A 1048 -16.63 -0.67 39.79
CA LEU A 1048 -17.92 -0.02 40.06
C LEU A 1048 -17.99 0.62 41.45
N LYS A 1049 -16.89 0.63 42.21
CA LYS A 1049 -16.84 1.27 43.53
C LYS A 1049 -17.28 2.73 43.46
N GLY A 1050 -18.28 3.05 44.29
CA GLY A 1050 -18.89 4.38 44.37
C GLY A 1050 -19.88 4.71 43.24
N ILE A 1051 -20.08 3.81 42.27
CA ILE A 1051 -21.10 3.93 41.23
C ILE A 1051 -22.35 3.19 41.70
N ASN A 1052 -23.48 3.89 41.74
CA ASN A 1052 -24.76 3.30 42.14
C ASN A 1052 -25.86 3.49 41.09
N GLN A 1053 -25.55 4.20 40.01
CA GLN A 1053 -26.50 4.47 38.93
C GLN A 1053 -25.79 4.53 37.57
N LEU A 1054 -26.42 3.98 36.55
CA LEU A 1054 -26.02 4.15 35.15
C LEU A 1054 -27.05 5.02 34.45
N THR A 1055 -26.58 6.05 33.74
CA THR A 1055 -27.43 6.86 32.84
C THR A 1055 -27.05 6.58 31.40
N TYR A 1056 -28.03 6.16 30.60
CA TYR A 1056 -27.86 5.84 29.19
C TYR A 1056 -28.42 6.99 28.37
N ASN A 1057 -27.63 7.53 27.46
CA ASN A 1057 -28.13 8.42 26.42
C ASN A 1057 -28.37 7.61 25.15
N TYR A 1058 -29.66 7.41 24.85
CA TYR A 1058 -30.06 6.46 23.84
C TYR A 1058 -31.20 6.97 22.96
N ALA A 1059 -31.34 6.37 21.80
CA ALA A 1059 -32.51 6.47 20.95
C ALA A 1059 -33.06 5.08 20.67
N SER A 1060 -34.38 4.98 20.57
CA SER A 1060 -35.10 3.82 20.04
C SER A 1060 -36.26 4.33 19.22
N LYS A 1061 -36.39 3.92 17.95
CA LYS A 1061 -37.41 4.47 17.06
C LYS A 1061 -38.82 4.08 17.49
N ASP A 1062 -39.06 2.79 17.72
CA ASP A 1062 -40.39 2.23 17.96
C ASP A 1062 -40.36 0.96 18.83
N GLN A 1063 -39.22 0.64 19.46
CA GLN A 1063 -39.03 -0.59 20.22
C GLN A 1063 -38.80 -0.31 21.71
N ASP A 1064 -39.59 -0.97 22.54
CA ASP A 1064 -39.27 -1.16 23.96
C ASP A 1064 -38.43 -2.43 24.11
N ALA A 1065 -37.41 -2.41 24.97
CA ALA A 1065 -36.64 -3.61 25.31
C ALA A 1065 -35.92 -3.46 26.65
N THR A 1066 -35.09 -4.44 26.97
CA THR A 1066 -34.31 -4.50 28.19
C THR A 1066 -32.81 -4.47 27.89
N ILE A 1067 -32.04 -3.77 28.72
CA ILE A 1067 -30.58 -3.91 28.79
C ILE A 1067 -30.25 -4.55 30.14
N GLU A 1068 -29.53 -5.66 30.11
CA GLU A 1068 -28.98 -6.31 31.29
C GLU A 1068 -27.46 -6.10 31.31
N VAL A 1069 -26.92 -5.68 32.45
CA VAL A 1069 -25.47 -5.59 32.66
C VAL A 1069 -25.01 -6.83 33.41
N HIS A 1070 -24.18 -7.65 32.78
CA HIS A 1070 -23.61 -8.87 33.37
C HIS A 1070 -22.13 -8.69 33.67
N ILE A 1071 -21.63 -9.41 34.68
CA ILE A 1071 -20.19 -9.48 34.98
C ILE A 1071 -19.51 -10.69 34.32
N ASP A 1072 -18.31 -10.48 33.80
CA ASP A 1072 -17.32 -11.45 33.29
C ASP A 1072 -17.74 -12.35 32.10
N SER A 1073 -19.02 -12.40 31.77
CA SER A 1073 -19.58 -13.17 30.65
C SER A 1073 -20.95 -12.60 30.25
N PRO A 1074 -21.37 -12.73 28.97
CA PRO A 1074 -22.73 -12.34 28.55
C PRO A 1074 -23.85 -13.21 29.16
N LYS A 1075 -23.49 -14.26 29.91
CA LYS A 1075 -24.40 -15.08 30.72
C LYS A 1075 -24.07 -15.02 32.21
N GLY A 1076 -23.22 -14.08 32.62
CA GLY A 1076 -22.81 -13.90 34.01
C GLY A 1076 -23.93 -13.36 34.89
N GLN A 1077 -23.63 -13.11 36.16
CA GLN A 1077 -24.59 -12.50 37.09
C GLN A 1077 -24.99 -11.11 36.60
N VAL A 1078 -26.30 -10.85 36.55
CA VAL A 1078 -26.86 -9.53 36.22
C VAL A 1078 -26.75 -8.62 37.43
N ILE A 1079 -26.17 -7.43 37.25
CA ILE A 1079 -25.96 -6.41 38.29
C ILE A 1079 -26.72 -5.11 38.02
N SER A 1080 -27.34 -4.96 36.85
CA SER A 1080 -28.25 -3.87 36.53
C SER A 1080 -29.18 -4.29 35.40
N THR A 1081 -30.42 -3.81 35.45
CA THR A 1081 -31.43 -4.04 34.41
C THR A 1081 -32.14 -2.72 34.10
N LEU A 1082 -32.20 -2.34 32.83
CA LEU A 1082 -32.94 -1.19 32.35
C LEU A 1082 -34.02 -1.65 31.38
N ASN A 1083 -35.29 -1.45 31.74
CA ASN A 1083 -36.40 -1.52 30.79
C ASN A 1083 -36.60 -0.12 30.21
N TYR A 1084 -36.31 0.05 28.93
CA TYR A 1084 -36.45 1.33 28.25
C TYR A 1084 -37.65 1.31 27.30
N VAL A 1085 -38.14 2.50 26.99
CA VAL A 1085 -39.26 2.70 26.05
C VAL A 1085 -38.78 3.39 24.79
N SER A 1086 -39.53 3.25 23.70
CA SER A 1086 -39.29 3.97 22.47
C SER A 1086 -39.15 5.48 22.69
N THR A 1087 -38.14 6.08 22.05
CA THR A 1087 -37.94 7.53 22.00
C THR A 1087 -38.65 8.19 20.82
N GLY A 1088 -39.17 7.42 19.87
CA GLY A 1088 -40.00 7.87 18.73
C GLY A 1088 -39.22 8.07 17.43
N ALA A 1089 -37.89 8.24 17.48
CA ALA A 1089 -37.03 8.34 16.30
C ALA A 1089 -35.55 8.15 16.66
N TRP A 1090 -34.72 7.69 15.70
CA TRP A 1090 -33.27 7.52 15.88
C TRP A 1090 -32.49 8.81 16.12
N GLY A 1091 -33.05 9.95 15.68
CA GLY A 1091 -32.52 11.29 15.95
C GLY A 1091 -32.91 11.85 17.31
N VAL A 1092 -33.87 11.24 18.01
CA VAL A 1092 -34.37 11.71 19.30
C VAL A 1092 -33.72 10.90 20.41
N LEU A 1093 -32.69 11.48 21.01
CA LEU A 1093 -32.03 10.91 22.18
C LEU A 1093 -32.80 11.24 23.45
N LYS A 1094 -32.92 10.27 24.35
CA LYS A 1094 -33.38 10.45 25.72
C LYS A 1094 -32.33 9.92 26.69
N GLU A 1095 -32.28 10.52 27.86
CA GLU A 1095 -31.51 10.00 28.98
C GLU A 1095 -32.43 9.18 29.89
N VAL A 1096 -31.98 7.99 30.26
CA VAL A 1096 -32.66 7.16 31.26
C VAL A 1096 -31.65 6.59 32.23
N SER A 1097 -32.01 6.58 33.50
CA SER A 1097 -31.15 6.09 34.56
C SER A 1097 -31.71 4.83 35.20
N THR A 1098 -30.84 3.90 35.58
CA THR A 1098 -31.18 2.69 36.33
C THR A 1098 -30.15 2.46 37.45
N PRO A 1099 -30.55 1.91 38.61
CA PRO A 1099 -29.58 1.52 39.62
C PRO A 1099 -28.65 0.39 39.11
N ILE A 1100 -27.41 0.38 39.61
CA ILE A 1100 -26.45 -0.70 39.41
C ILE A 1100 -25.91 -1.15 40.76
N GLN A 1101 -25.73 -2.45 40.92
CA GLN A 1101 -25.10 -3.04 42.10
C GLN A 1101 -23.59 -3.14 41.86
N ASP A 1102 -22.81 -2.72 42.85
CA ASP A 1102 -21.36 -2.93 42.87
C ASP A 1102 -21.06 -4.36 43.33
N PRO A 1103 -20.54 -5.25 42.46
CA PRO A 1103 -20.15 -6.61 42.84
C PRO A 1103 -18.85 -6.65 43.68
N GLY A 1104 -18.16 -5.52 43.81
CA GLY A 1104 -16.82 -5.42 44.39
C GLY A 1104 -15.73 -5.83 43.41
N GLY A 1105 -14.56 -5.20 43.51
CA GLY A 1105 -13.43 -5.50 42.60
C GLY A 1105 -13.62 -4.96 41.17
N LYS A 1106 -12.78 -5.42 40.25
CA LYS A 1106 -12.87 -5.08 38.82
C LYS A 1106 -13.44 -6.26 38.04
N HIS A 1107 -14.39 -5.97 37.16
CA HIS A 1107 -15.05 -6.97 36.32
C HIS A 1107 -15.15 -6.50 34.87
N ASP A 1108 -15.21 -7.45 33.94
CA ASP A 1108 -15.62 -7.14 32.56
C ASP A 1108 -17.15 -6.95 32.56
N LEU A 1109 -17.63 -5.78 32.12
CA LEU A 1109 -19.07 -5.46 32.09
C LEU A 1109 -19.65 -5.72 30.70
N TYR A 1110 -20.57 -6.67 30.61
CA TYR A 1110 -21.29 -7.05 29.40
C TYR A 1110 -22.67 -6.40 29.40
N PHE A 1111 -22.90 -5.47 28.48
CA PHE A 1111 -24.19 -4.80 28.31
C PHE A 1111 -25.00 -5.54 27.26
N VAL A 1112 -25.88 -6.43 27.69
CA VAL A 1112 -26.64 -7.36 26.86
C VAL A 1112 -28.03 -6.82 26.60
N PHE A 1113 -28.40 -6.70 25.33
CA PHE A 1113 -29.73 -6.25 24.92
C PHE A 1113 -30.67 -7.45 24.81
N VAL A 1114 -31.79 -7.42 25.54
CA VAL A 1114 -32.74 -8.53 25.65
C VAL A 1114 -34.11 -8.11 25.14
N LYS A 1115 -34.60 -8.85 24.14
CA LYS A 1115 -35.99 -8.80 23.66
C LYS A 1115 -36.41 -10.16 23.12
N ASN A 1116 -37.19 -10.89 23.91
CA ASN A 1116 -37.61 -12.26 23.55
C ASN A 1116 -38.81 -12.31 22.60
N THR A 1117 -39.48 -11.19 22.35
CA THR A 1117 -40.64 -11.06 21.46
C THR A 1117 -40.26 -10.34 20.16
N LEU A 1118 -40.83 -10.77 19.03
CA LEU A 1118 -40.62 -10.09 17.74
C LEU A 1118 -41.46 -8.80 17.64
N PRO A 1119 -40.96 -7.73 16.97
CA PRO A 1119 -39.63 -7.64 16.38
C PRO A 1119 -38.54 -7.45 17.45
N ASN A 1120 -37.46 -8.22 17.33
CA ASN A 1120 -36.35 -8.26 18.29
C ASN A 1120 -35.02 -7.74 17.70
N GLN A 1121 -35.12 -6.92 16.65
CA GLN A 1121 -34.01 -6.31 15.92
C GLN A 1121 -34.15 -4.79 15.95
N HIS A 1122 -33.05 -4.04 15.72
CA HIS A 1122 -33.02 -2.58 15.73
C HIS A 1122 -33.63 -1.98 16.99
N LEU A 1123 -33.16 -2.47 18.14
CA LEU A 1123 -33.75 -2.21 19.44
C LEU A 1123 -33.32 -0.87 20.02
N PHE A 1124 -32.08 -0.45 19.75
CA PHE A 1124 -31.42 0.60 20.51
C PHE A 1124 -30.31 1.26 19.69
N SER A 1125 -30.04 2.52 20.00
CA SER A 1125 -28.85 3.25 19.59
C SER A 1125 -28.32 3.94 20.83
N LEU A 1126 -27.06 3.72 21.18
CA LEU A 1126 -26.45 4.23 22.40
C LEU A 1126 -25.33 5.21 22.05
N GLU A 1127 -25.37 6.43 22.56
CA GLU A 1127 -24.29 7.40 22.32
C GLU A 1127 -23.24 7.35 23.43
N TRP A 1128 -23.67 7.36 24.69
CA TRP A 1128 -22.79 7.26 25.83
C TRP A 1128 -23.51 6.68 27.04
N ILE A 1129 -22.71 6.16 27.98
CA ILE A 1129 -23.15 5.75 29.31
C ILE A 1129 -22.41 6.58 30.33
N ASP A 1130 -23.15 7.15 31.25
CA ASP A 1130 -22.60 7.88 32.39
C ASP A 1130 -22.69 7.02 33.65
N PHE A 1131 -21.52 6.73 34.22
CA PHE A 1131 -21.37 6.01 35.48
C PHE A 1131 -21.45 7.02 36.62
N ASN A 1132 -22.60 7.07 37.28
CA ASN A 1132 -22.94 8.10 38.24
C ASN A 1132 -22.82 7.59 39.69
N SER A 1133 -22.36 8.50 40.56
CA SER A 1133 -22.47 8.37 42.00
C SER A 1133 -23.59 9.30 42.48
N ASN A 1134 -24.70 8.77 43.02
CA ASN A 1134 -25.58 9.59 43.87
C ASN A 1134 -24.89 9.84 45.22
N ILE A 1135 -23.90 10.72 45.21
CA ILE A 1135 -23.63 11.59 46.34
C ILE A 1135 -24.17 12.94 45.88
N LYS A 1136 -25.41 13.26 46.29
CA LYS A 1136 -25.72 14.68 46.48
C LYS A 1136 -24.62 15.21 47.40
N GLN A 1137 -23.84 16.17 46.89
CA GLN A 1137 -22.96 16.98 47.74
C GLN A 1137 -23.73 17.53 48.94
#